data_AF-A0A8T7KLD8-F1
#
_entry.id   AF-A0A8T7KLD8-F1
#
_cell.length_a   1.000
_cell.length_b   1.000
_cell.length_c   1.000
_cell.angle_alpha   90.00
_cell.angle_beta   90.00
_cell.angle_gamma   90.00
#
_symmetry.space_group_name_H-M   'P 1'
#
loop_
_entity.id
_entity.type
_entity.pdbx_description
1 polymer ?
#
loop_
_entity_poly.entity_id
_entity_poly.type
_entity_poly.pdbx_seq_one_letter_code
_entity_poly.pdbx_strand_id
1 'polypeptide(L)'
;MNQTHCCTRWPGRAITLVVLFALLAGVIPVAAEVAPQPPAAGQQAPAQSRAAGRLIFLPLTARDVRTEPPPPPVVNADLFLRPVPLEQVQRASALSVEFRFTNQDQIVAPSTQFSLFYPSRLLIFTDTALDEGDGRVSFDDEQVTVRVVNVAPGETRRGRINFFVRGDAREGDLIGLFATFPCPAGTCRSNFAEVQVVRNESEGGVSGGLFNLTVSPDQGPPGTAHTFTGNFYAPGEEVVTWLNTTSGTESLPITTTADGEGRIRIVFGSGALAPGYYSLVAHGRQSSVEGVGAFIVSGTRSNLASGLGLSGGLDLAVAGAAAAPLVAPAAAPAQSFGAGGLAGVVRNAAGAGVAGVTLAVLDADGRIVATATSRADGGYFVPTGLASGQYRVRAQPSLNSDPALRLAAATTVGPVTVSAPEMTRDVDVSLPAAGGFAGTVQAAGPLAGVRVVAFDSAGEAAAAALTDASGAYTLAHLPAGSYSLVFDPRSAPGGGSYGVTRLSDRTVTIGQISTGVDVTLSAAARSGTISGRVTDAVTGLGIPDVIVVFDDADSDGFGVAHTEADGRYASGPLDPGNYTVQFLTLTSERATTARYLSEYYPGRAVYGLAERVPVAAGAAVSGINASLRLGASISGTVSGDGAGALQGVFVVAYDASDPARPARATAVTDAAGRYTLRGLPAGQYTVEFITAVSRNSTSRQFQRALYDPNGNAPPNPTPVQVRAGEGRAGIDITLGRGAQVGGRVTDSVTGAGVAGVSAVLIDQFTGQPVSVGLTDADGNFLTSGVNRGVYRLKFTTVFALDPTARTYVDAWWNESGGTPNPDEAASFVVVDVNVSGLDVRLQQGGTISGRVTATDTGAGLAGVYAVARANGVAVATASTDGAGRYTLAGLPVGSYTVEFVTLTAPLLRVRTYAGTSIPTVAVSAGADTPEVNAVLSAP
;
A
#
# COMPACT_ATOMS: atom_id res chain seq x y z
N MET A 1 -9.88 -22.69 21.55
CA MET A 1 -8.72 -22.82 20.64
C MET A 1 -8.01 -21.49 20.63
N ASN A 2 -6.80 -21.46 21.20
CA ASN A 2 -6.03 -20.26 21.52
C ASN A 2 -5.69 -19.44 20.27
N GLN A 3 -6.10 -18.17 20.24
CA GLN A 3 -5.52 -17.13 19.40
C GLN A 3 -4.90 -16.08 20.32
N THR A 4 -3.59 -15.90 20.18
CA THR A 4 -2.80 -14.87 20.86
C THR A 4 -2.03 -14.06 19.81
N HIS A 5 -1.84 -12.76 20.08
CA HIS A 5 -1.15 -11.70 19.32
C HIS A 5 -2.03 -10.90 18.34
N CYS A 6 -1.94 -9.57 18.23
CA CYS A 6 -0.81 -8.65 18.44
C CYS A 6 -1.30 -7.20 18.63
N CYS A 7 -0.63 -6.38 19.45
CA CYS A 7 -0.72 -4.91 19.42
C CYS A 7 0.65 -4.31 19.76
N THR A 8 1.33 -3.72 18.77
CA THR A 8 2.52 -2.88 18.93
C THR A 8 2.12 -1.41 18.80
N ARG A 9 2.64 -0.57 19.69
CA ARG A 9 2.39 0.88 19.76
C ARG A 9 2.94 1.57 18.50
N TRP A 10 2.06 2.34 17.85
CA TRP A 10 2.33 3.16 16.68
C TRP A 10 3.19 4.40 17.00
N PRO A 11 3.97 4.87 16.02
CA PRO A 11 3.75 6.23 15.53
C PRO A 11 3.40 6.21 14.04
N GLY A 12 2.28 6.87 13.70
CA GLY A 12 1.94 7.37 12.37
C GLY A 12 2.23 6.50 11.15
N ARG A 13 1.31 5.57 10.81
CA ARG A 13 0.90 5.23 9.43
C ARG A 13 -0.31 4.30 9.46
N ALA A 14 -1.47 4.84 9.13
CA ALA A 14 -2.75 4.17 9.23
C ALA A 14 -3.03 3.22 8.06
N ILE A 15 -3.35 1.97 8.42
CA ILE A 15 -4.34 1.05 7.83
C ILE A 15 -4.21 0.77 6.33
N THR A 16 -3.58 -0.37 6.01
CA THR A 16 -3.74 -1.08 4.70
C THR A 16 -4.00 -2.58 4.89
N LEU A 17 -4.06 -3.12 6.11
CA LEU A 17 -4.01 -4.58 6.33
C LEU A 17 -5.29 -5.27 6.81
N VAL A 18 -6.41 -4.58 7.02
CA VAL A 18 -7.64 -5.18 7.59
C VAL A 18 -8.55 -5.82 6.53
N VAL A 19 -8.46 -5.42 5.26
CA VAL A 19 -9.35 -5.94 4.20
C VAL A 19 -8.94 -7.33 3.70
N LEU A 20 -7.67 -7.72 3.85
CA LEU A 20 -7.13 -8.93 3.23
C LEU A 20 -7.28 -10.21 4.07
N PHE A 21 -7.27 -10.09 5.41
CA PHE A 21 -7.29 -11.26 6.31
C PHE A 21 -8.68 -11.85 6.58
N ALA A 22 -9.76 -11.11 6.34
CA ALA A 22 -11.13 -11.59 6.58
C ALA A 22 -11.65 -12.57 5.51
N LEU A 23 -10.95 -12.70 4.37
CA LEU A 23 -11.36 -13.53 3.22
C LEU A 23 -10.77 -14.96 3.23
N LEU A 24 -9.78 -15.28 4.08
CA LEU A 24 -9.04 -16.55 4.02
C LEU A 24 -9.46 -17.62 5.03
N ALA A 25 -10.46 -17.37 5.89
CA ALA A 25 -10.95 -18.36 6.85
C ALA A 25 -12.29 -18.97 6.43
N GLY A 26 -12.25 -20.03 5.62
CA GLY A 26 -13.35 -21.00 5.53
C GLY A 26 -13.70 -21.51 4.13
N VAL A 27 -12.87 -22.40 3.56
CA VAL A 27 -13.31 -23.34 2.52
C VAL A 27 -13.21 -24.75 3.10
N ILE A 28 -14.35 -25.31 3.51
CA ILE A 28 -14.56 -26.76 3.63
C ILE A 28 -15.77 -27.04 2.74
N PRO A 29 -15.66 -27.91 1.72
CA PRO A 29 -16.83 -28.31 0.96
C PRO A 29 -17.62 -29.32 1.78
N VAL A 30 -18.89 -29.02 2.08
CA VAL A 30 -19.86 -30.05 2.48
C VAL A 30 -20.75 -30.27 1.26
N ALA A 31 -20.53 -31.39 0.59
CA ALA A 31 -21.46 -31.93 -0.39
C ALA A 31 -22.69 -32.49 0.34
N ALA A 32 -23.88 -32.04 -0.03
CA ALA A 32 -25.12 -32.73 0.29
C ALA A 32 -26.10 -32.55 -0.89
N GLU A 33 -26.20 -33.61 -1.67
CA GLU A 33 -27.17 -33.87 -2.71
C GLU A 33 -28.56 -34.08 -2.08
N VAL A 34 -29.55 -33.25 -2.42
CA VAL A 34 -30.97 -33.61 -2.32
C VAL A 34 -31.72 -33.00 -3.49
N ALA A 35 -32.18 -33.85 -4.40
CA ALA A 35 -32.99 -33.50 -5.56
C ALA A 35 -34.44 -33.16 -5.15
N PRO A 36 -35.12 -32.18 -5.79
CA PRO A 36 -36.56 -32.05 -5.71
C PRO A 36 -37.25 -32.75 -6.90
N GLN A 37 -38.20 -33.64 -6.59
CA GLN A 37 -39.19 -34.19 -7.52
C GLN A 37 -40.24 -33.14 -7.92
N PRO A 38 -40.91 -33.28 -9.08
CA PRO A 38 -41.87 -32.30 -9.60
C PRO A 38 -43.30 -32.55 -9.07
N PRO A 39 -44.15 -31.52 -8.91
CA PRO A 39 -45.56 -31.75 -8.57
C PRO A 39 -46.43 -31.96 -9.83
N ALA A 40 -47.34 -32.92 -9.70
CA ALA A 40 -48.35 -33.31 -10.67
C ALA A 40 -49.56 -32.35 -10.70
N ALA A 41 -50.29 -32.42 -11.81
CA ALA A 41 -51.51 -31.67 -12.09
C ALA A 41 -52.79 -32.29 -11.46
N GLY A 42 -53.78 -31.44 -11.16
CA GLY A 42 -55.19 -31.74 -11.48
C GLY A 42 -56.27 -31.70 -10.37
N GLN A 43 -57.30 -30.85 -10.62
CA GLN A 43 -58.74 -30.91 -10.22
C GLN A 43 -59.17 -30.34 -8.84
N GLN A 44 -59.83 -29.16 -8.78
CA GLN A 44 -61.29 -28.79 -8.93
C GLN A 44 -62.10 -29.02 -7.63
N ALA A 45 -63.04 -28.17 -7.14
CA ALA A 45 -63.99 -27.17 -7.65
C ALA A 45 -64.54 -26.29 -6.46
N PRO A 46 -65.66 -25.52 -6.50
CA PRO A 46 -66.49 -24.99 -7.60
C PRO A 46 -66.86 -23.48 -7.51
N ALA A 47 -67.57 -23.01 -8.54
CA ALA A 47 -68.07 -21.66 -8.74
C ALA A 47 -69.50 -21.40 -8.21
N GLN A 48 -69.79 -20.14 -7.90
CA GLN A 48 -71.10 -19.46 -7.94
C GLN A 48 -70.83 -17.98 -8.30
N SER A 49 -71.61 -17.19 -9.01
CA SER A 49 -72.67 -17.34 -10.03
C SER A 49 -72.92 -15.89 -10.51
N ARG A 50 -72.78 -15.59 -11.82
CA ARG A 50 -73.20 -14.32 -12.42
C ARG A 50 -74.69 -14.39 -12.81
N ALA A 51 -75.44 -13.32 -12.58
CA ALA A 51 -76.66 -13.01 -13.35
C ALA A 51 -76.77 -11.49 -13.58
N ALA A 52 -77.25 -11.15 -14.78
CA ALA A 52 -77.14 -9.86 -15.45
C ALA A 52 -78.26 -8.86 -15.13
N GLY A 53 -77.99 -7.57 -15.38
CA GLY A 53 -78.99 -6.48 -15.29
C GLY A 53 -78.51 -5.14 -15.86
N ARG A 54 -78.46 -5.05 -17.19
CA ARG A 54 -78.66 -3.88 -18.10
C ARG A 54 -78.57 -2.45 -17.52
N LEU A 55 -77.67 -1.63 -18.07
CA LEU A 55 -77.77 -0.16 -18.07
C LEU A 55 -77.24 0.43 -19.40
N ILE A 56 -77.82 1.58 -19.73
CA ILE A 56 -78.06 2.17 -21.06
C ILE A 56 -76.84 2.94 -21.59
N PHE A 57 -76.60 2.88 -22.91
CA PHE A 57 -75.59 3.66 -23.61
C PHE A 57 -75.98 5.15 -23.70
N LEU A 58 -75.12 6.04 -23.19
CA LEU A 58 -75.02 7.44 -23.60
C LEU A 58 -73.66 7.64 -24.31
N PRO A 59 -73.59 8.33 -25.46
CA PRO A 59 -72.34 8.47 -26.19
C PRO A 59 -71.44 9.48 -25.48
N LEU A 60 -70.31 9.01 -24.95
CA LEU A 60 -69.20 9.88 -24.54
C LEU A 60 -68.41 10.27 -25.80
N THR A 61 -68.52 11.54 -26.15
CA THR A 61 -67.61 12.24 -27.07
C THR A 61 -66.17 12.00 -26.69
N ALA A 62 -65.35 11.65 -27.68
CA ALA A 62 -63.91 11.43 -27.55
C ALA A 62 -63.24 12.57 -26.79
N ARG A 63 -62.64 12.24 -25.64
CA ARG A 63 -61.63 13.09 -25.00
C ARG A 63 -60.29 12.76 -25.64
N ASP A 64 -59.63 13.81 -26.13
CA ASP A 64 -58.30 13.79 -26.72
C ASP A 64 -57.34 12.87 -25.98
N VAL A 65 -56.88 11.85 -26.68
CA VAL A 65 -55.62 11.18 -26.37
C VAL A 65 -54.53 12.20 -26.69
N ARG A 66 -53.99 12.86 -25.66
CA ARG A 66 -52.69 13.52 -25.81
C ARG A 66 -51.67 12.41 -26.05
N THR A 67 -51.32 12.22 -27.31
CA THR A 67 -50.08 11.57 -27.70
C THR A 67 -48.95 12.27 -26.98
N GLU A 68 -48.18 11.52 -26.20
CA GLU A 68 -46.90 11.99 -25.67
C GLU A 68 -46.08 12.55 -26.85
N PRO A 69 -45.50 13.77 -26.73
CA PRO A 69 -44.70 14.32 -27.82
C PRO A 69 -43.55 13.34 -28.12
N PRO A 70 -43.18 13.13 -29.40
CA PRO A 70 -42.06 12.28 -29.73
C PRO A 70 -40.82 12.75 -28.95
N PRO A 71 -39.97 11.83 -28.46
CA PRO A 71 -38.73 12.19 -27.79
C PRO A 71 -37.96 13.17 -28.70
N PRO A 72 -37.37 14.25 -28.14
CA PRO A 72 -36.65 15.22 -28.96
C PRO A 72 -35.60 14.50 -29.80
N PRO A 73 -35.40 14.90 -31.08
CA PRO A 73 -34.46 14.23 -31.95
C PRO A 73 -33.06 14.30 -31.33
N VAL A 74 -32.47 13.12 -31.12
CA VAL A 74 -31.10 12.98 -30.65
C VAL A 74 -30.18 13.29 -31.83
N VAL A 75 -29.47 14.40 -31.76
CA VAL A 75 -28.54 14.82 -32.81
C VAL A 75 -27.15 14.27 -32.56
N ASN A 76 -26.44 13.93 -33.63
CA ASN A 76 -25.01 13.68 -33.59
C ASN A 76 -24.30 15.03 -33.37
N ALA A 77 -23.47 15.11 -32.33
CA ALA A 77 -22.81 16.34 -31.95
C ALA A 77 -21.41 16.10 -31.40
N ASP A 78 -20.52 17.07 -31.61
CA ASP A 78 -19.21 17.10 -30.96
C ASP A 78 -19.25 18.09 -29.81
N LEU A 79 -18.95 17.62 -28.60
CA LEU A 79 -18.81 18.46 -27.41
C LEU A 79 -17.35 18.48 -26.96
N PHE A 80 -16.75 19.67 -26.96
CA PHE A 80 -15.39 19.90 -26.48
C PHE A 80 -15.40 20.81 -25.25
N LEU A 81 -14.63 20.45 -24.22
CA LEU A 81 -14.43 21.22 -23.00
C LEU A 81 -13.00 21.75 -22.93
N ARG A 82 -12.87 23.00 -22.49
CA ARG A 82 -11.62 23.69 -22.31
C ARG A 82 -11.61 24.41 -20.95
N PRO A 83 -10.84 23.92 -19.97
CA PRO A 83 -10.68 24.64 -18.72
C PRO A 83 -9.83 25.91 -18.92
N VAL A 84 -10.15 26.93 -18.14
CA VAL A 84 -9.47 28.22 -18.11
C VAL A 84 -9.29 28.57 -16.62
N PRO A 85 -8.05 28.52 -16.09
CA PRO A 85 -6.78 28.18 -16.77
C PRO A 85 -6.67 26.70 -17.22
N LEU A 86 -5.80 26.44 -18.20
CA LEU A 86 -5.72 25.18 -18.95
C LEU A 86 -5.02 24.02 -18.23
N GLU A 87 -3.98 24.32 -17.46
CA GLU A 87 -3.09 23.28 -16.88
C GLU A 87 -3.01 23.38 -15.36
N GLN A 88 -3.02 24.60 -14.81
CA GLN A 88 -2.87 24.83 -13.38
C GLN A 88 -3.84 25.90 -12.88
N VAL A 89 -4.42 25.67 -11.70
CA VAL A 89 -5.33 26.61 -11.04
C VAL A 89 -5.01 26.75 -9.55
N GLN A 90 -5.03 27.97 -9.04
CA GLN A 90 -4.76 28.21 -7.62
C GLN A 90 -5.94 27.74 -6.75
N ARG A 91 -5.67 27.21 -5.57
CA ARG A 91 -6.72 27.00 -4.56
C ARG A 91 -7.33 28.34 -4.12
N ALA A 92 -8.63 28.36 -3.80
CA ALA A 92 -9.40 29.57 -3.52
C ALA A 92 -9.43 30.58 -4.70
N SER A 93 -9.46 30.08 -5.93
CA SER A 93 -9.55 30.91 -7.15
C SER A 93 -10.65 30.41 -8.09
N ALA A 94 -10.99 31.19 -9.11
CA ALA A 94 -12.00 30.80 -10.09
C ALA A 94 -11.42 29.87 -11.16
N LEU A 95 -12.19 28.85 -11.53
CA LEU A 95 -11.94 27.97 -12.68
C LEU A 95 -13.16 28.07 -13.62
N SER A 96 -12.95 28.48 -14.86
CA SER A 96 -14.01 28.48 -15.87
C SER A 96 -13.82 27.32 -16.84
N VAL A 97 -14.90 26.63 -17.20
CA VAL A 97 -14.88 25.61 -18.25
C VAL A 97 -15.65 26.14 -19.45
N GLU A 98 -14.92 26.46 -20.51
CA GLU A 98 -15.49 26.79 -21.82
C GLU A 98 -15.92 25.51 -22.52
N PHE A 99 -17.14 25.47 -23.04
CA PHE A 99 -17.59 24.38 -23.89
C PHE A 99 -17.86 24.83 -25.33
N ARG A 100 -17.67 23.92 -26.27
CA ARG A 100 -18.06 24.04 -27.68
C ARG A 100 -18.90 22.85 -28.06
N PHE A 101 -20.18 23.08 -28.34
CA PHE A 101 -21.11 22.06 -28.81
C PHE A 101 -21.39 22.27 -30.30
N THR A 102 -20.99 21.34 -31.16
CA THR A 102 -21.16 21.44 -32.62
C THR A 102 -22.14 20.40 -33.11
N ASN A 103 -23.22 20.83 -33.77
CA ASN A 103 -24.17 19.92 -34.39
C ASN A 103 -23.57 19.35 -35.68
N GLN A 104 -23.34 18.03 -35.74
CA GLN A 104 -22.76 17.34 -36.88
C GLN A 104 -23.81 16.82 -37.88
N ASP A 105 -25.09 16.90 -37.52
CA ASP A 105 -26.17 16.45 -38.39
C ASP A 105 -26.58 17.50 -39.43
N GLN A 106 -27.31 17.03 -40.45
CA GLN A 106 -27.96 17.86 -41.47
C GLN A 106 -29.32 18.41 -41.02
N ILE A 107 -29.72 18.18 -39.77
CA ILE A 107 -30.97 18.66 -39.18
C ILE A 107 -30.68 19.63 -38.02
N VAL A 108 -31.57 20.60 -37.80
CA VAL A 108 -31.48 21.50 -36.64
C VAL A 108 -31.71 20.69 -35.37
N ALA A 109 -30.86 20.87 -34.35
CA ALA A 109 -31.08 20.36 -33.01
C ALA A 109 -32.05 21.28 -32.26
N PRO A 110 -33.33 20.92 -32.09
CA PRO A 110 -34.32 21.82 -31.51
C PRO A 110 -34.05 22.04 -30.01
N SER A 111 -33.65 20.99 -29.29
CA SER A 111 -33.17 21.06 -27.91
C SER A 111 -32.35 19.82 -27.58
N THR A 112 -31.12 20.01 -27.10
CA THR A 112 -30.24 18.97 -26.58
C THR A 112 -29.72 19.39 -25.20
N GLN A 113 -29.36 18.41 -24.36
CA GLN A 113 -28.73 18.66 -23.07
C GLN A 113 -27.39 17.96 -22.99
N PHE A 114 -26.47 18.53 -22.20
CA PHE A 114 -25.27 17.83 -21.76
C PHE A 114 -25.06 18.06 -20.26
N SER A 115 -24.47 17.09 -19.59
CA SER A 115 -24.12 17.17 -18.16
C SER A 115 -22.61 17.16 -18.01
N LEU A 116 -22.05 18.26 -17.48
CA LEU A 116 -20.63 18.36 -17.12
C LEU A 116 -20.43 17.85 -15.69
N PHE A 117 -19.58 16.84 -15.53
CA PHE A 117 -19.22 16.25 -14.24
C PHE A 117 -17.96 16.88 -13.67
N TYR A 118 -17.95 17.08 -12.35
CA TYR A 118 -16.84 17.74 -11.67
C TYR A 118 -16.62 17.20 -10.24
N PRO A 119 -15.38 17.21 -9.70
CA PRO A 119 -15.10 16.74 -8.36
C PRO A 119 -15.48 17.82 -7.32
N SER A 120 -16.63 17.70 -6.67
CA SER A 120 -17.09 18.65 -5.62
C SER A 120 -16.18 18.75 -4.40
N ARG A 121 -15.26 17.77 -4.21
CA ARG A 121 -14.17 17.87 -3.23
C ARG A 121 -13.17 18.98 -3.55
N LEU A 122 -13.07 19.40 -4.80
CA LEU A 122 -12.11 20.41 -5.29
C LEU A 122 -12.80 21.66 -5.83
N LEU A 123 -13.99 21.52 -6.40
CA LEU A 123 -14.71 22.61 -7.07
C LEU A 123 -16.07 22.87 -6.42
N ILE A 124 -16.45 24.14 -6.39
CA ILE A 124 -17.79 24.59 -6.05
C ILE A 124 -18.37 25.20 -7.31
N PHE A 125 -19.50 24.70 -7.80
CA PHE A 125 -20.20 25.35 -8.92
C PHE A 125 -20.65 26.76 -8.51
N THR A 126 -20.38 27.76 -9.36
CA THR A 126 -20.79 29.14 -9.11
C THR A 126 -21.96 29.54 -10.01
N ASP A 127 -21.74 29.55 -11.31
CA ASP A 127 -22.70 30.06 -12.30
C ASP A 127 -22.37 29.58 -13.72
N THR A 128 -23.23 29.93 -14.67
CA THR A 128 -23.06 29.64 -16.10
C THR A 128 -23.22 30.92 -16.90
N ALA A 129 -22.37 31.13 -17.90
CA ALA A 129 -22.54 32.16 -18.92
C ALA A 129 -22.86 31.48 -20.26
N LEU A 130 -24.13 31.54 -20.68
CA LEU A 130 -24.67 30.83 -21.84
C LEU A 130 -25.21 31.82 -22.88
N ASP A 131 -25.27 31.40 -24.14
CA ASP A 131 -25.86 32.19 -25.23
C ASP A 131 -27.38 32.38 -25.06
N GLU A 132 -27.92 33.42 -25.69
CA GLU A 132 -29.34 33.78 -25.58
C GLU A 132 -30.25 32.66 -26.11
N GLY A 133 -31.07 32.10 -25.21
CA GLY A 133 -31.96 30.96 -25.48
C GLY A 133 -31.51 29.66 -24.80
N ASP A 134 -30.20 29.48 -24.57
CA ASP A 134 -29.65 28.34 -23.85
C ASP A 134 -29.85 28.51 -22.34
N GLY A 135 -29.86 27.41 -21.59
CA GLY A 135 -30.19 27.47 -20.17
C GLY A 135 -29.60 26.34 -19.35
N ARG A 136 -29.14 26.68 -18.13
CA ARG A 136 -28.83 25.69 -17.11
C ARG A 136 -30.13 25.01 -16.65
N VAL A 137 -30.19 23.70 -16.77
CA VAL A 137 -31.35 22.88 -16.41
C VAL A 137 -31.32 22.51 -14.94
N SER A 138 -30.17 22.06 -14.46
CA SER A 138 -29.96 21.61 -13.08
C SER A 138 -28.47 21.68 -12.73
N PHE A 139 -28.18 21.71 -11.43
CA PHE A 139 -26.84 21.43 -10.91
C PHE A 139 -26.99 20.72 -9.56
N ASP A 140 -26.04 19.84 -9.28
CA ASP A 140 -25.88 19.16 -8.00
C ASP A 140 -24.37 19.06 -7.69
N ASP A 141 -24.00 18.31 -6.64
CA ASP A 141 -22.62 18.13 -6.21
C ASP A 141 -21.80 17.21 -7.14
N GLU A 142 -22.40 16.61 -8.16
CA GLU A 142 -21.74 15.71 -9.11
C GLU A 142 -21.67 16.31 -10.53
N GLN A 143 -22.66 17.12 -10.93
CA GLN A 143 -22.78 17.61 -12.30
C GLN A 143 -23.53 18.95 -12.46
N VAL A 144 -23.27 19.62 -13.58
CA VAL A 144 -24.04 20.76 -14.10
C VAL A 144 -24.65 20.37 -15.44
N THR A 145 -25.98 20.39 -15.55
CA THR A 145 -26.70 20.09 -16.80
C THR A 145 -27.07 21.37 -17.53
N VAL A 146 -26.62 21.48 -18.78
CA VAL A 146 -26.88 22.61 -19.67
C VAL A 146 -27.75 22.15 -20.83
N ARG A 147 -28.78 22.92 -21.14
CA ARG A 147 -29.61 22.77 -22.35
C ARG A 147 -29.14 23.77 -23.38
N VAL A 148 -28.83 23.25 -24.57
CA VAL A 148 -28.65 24.01 -25.80
C VAL A 148 -29.89 23.87 -26.68
N VAL A 149 -30.33 24.96 -27.30
CA VAL A 149 -31.54 24.99 -28.15
C VAL A 149 -31.25 25.57 -29.52
N ASN A 150 -31.99 25.08 -30.52
CA ASN A 150 -31.94 25.54 -31.91
C ASN A 150 -30.52 25.66 -32.47
N VAL A 151 -29.76 24.56 -32.45
CA VAL A 151 -28.41 24.50 -33.05
C VAL A 151 -28.53 24.04 -34.49
N ALA A 152 -28.27 24.91 -35.46
CA ALA A 152 -28.38 24.59 -36.87
C ALA A 152 -27.30 23.57 -37.33
N PRO A 153 -27.50 22.88 -38.47
CA PRO A 153 -26.50 22.00 -39.06
C PRO A 153 -25.13 22.68 -39.20
N GLY A 154 -24.08 22.09 -38.63
CA GLY A 154 -22.71 22.62 -38.64
C GLY A 154 -22.46 23.84 -37.74
N GLU A 155 -23.47 24.31 -37.01
CA GLU A 155 -23.31 25.42 -36.06
C GLU A 155 -22.61 24.96 -34.78
N THR A 156 -21.72 25.79 -34.23
CA THR A 156 -21.08 25.58 -32.93
C THR A 156 -21.66 26.55 -31.89
N ARG A 157 -22.35 26.04 -30.89
CA ARG A 157 -22.73 26.76 -29.66
C ARG A 157 -21.56 26.82 -28.68
N ARG A 158 -21.43 27.94 -27.97
CA ARG A 158 -20.38 28.15 -26.97
C ARG A 158 -20.98 28.65 -25.66
N GLY A 159 -20.30 28.36 -24.56
CA GLY A 159 -20.65 28.90 -23.26
C GLY A 159 -19.61 28.57 -22.21
N ARG A 160 -19.83 29.06 -21.00
CA ARG A 160 -18.96 28.81 -19.83
C ARG A 160 -19.75 28.26 -18.66
N ILE A 161 -19.14 27.32 -17.97
CA ILE A 161 -19.57 26.80 -16.68
C ILE A 161 -18.47 27.15 -15.69
N ASN A 162 -18.78 27.98 -14.70
CA ASN A 162 -17.79 28.53 -13.80
C ASN A 162 -17.85 27.81 -12.44
N PHE A 163 -16.67 27.69 -11.86
CA PHE A 163 -16.42 27.04 -10.57
C PHE A 163 -15.50 27.90 -9.72
N PHE A 164 -15.55 27.68 -8.42
CA PHE A 164 -14.56 28.15 -7.46
C PHE A 164 -13.78 26.95 -6.93
N VAL A 165 -12.45 26.98 -7.08
CA VAL A 165 -11.54 25.98 -6.52
C VAL A 165 -11.48 26.19 -5.03
N ARG A 166 -11.76 25.15 -4.26
CA ARG A 166 -11.83 25.27 -2.79
C ARG A 166 -10.47 25.62 -2.20
N GLY A 167 -10.48 26.36 -1.10
CA GLY A 167 -9.25 26.79 -0.41
C GLY A 167 -8.52 25.66 0.33
N ASP A 168 -9.21 24.55 0.62
CA ASP A 168 -8.68 23.36 1.27
C ASP A 168 -8.12 22.31 0.29
N ALA A 169 -8.17 22.58 -1.02
CA ALA A 169 -7.54 21.74 -2.04
C ALA A 169 -6.02 21.68 -1.86
N ARG A 170 -5.43 20.49 -2.02
CA ARG A 170 -4.00 20.27 -1.85
C ARG A 170 -3.25 20.64 -3.13
N GLU A 171 -2.03 21.15 -2.96
CA GLU A 171 -1.11 21.31 -4.09
C GLU A 171 -0.86 19.95 -4.75
N GLY A 172 -0.94 19.92 -6.08
CA GLY A 172 -0.83 18.71 -6.88
C GLY A 172 -2.14 17.94 -7.08
N ASP A 173 -3.26 18.34 -6.46
CA ASP A 173 -4.58 17.74 -6.74
C ASP A 173 -4.95 17.91 -8.23
N LEU A 174 -5.47 16.85 -8.85
CA LEU A 174 -5.92 16.89 -10.25
C LEU A 174 -7.45 17.03 -10.33
N ILE A 175 -7.91 18.07 -11.02
CA ILE A 175 -9.32 18.36 -11.31
C ILE A 175 -9.65 17.78 -12.68
N GLY A 176 -10.29 16.61 -12.69
CA GLY A 176 -10.80 16.00 -13.92
C GLY A 176 -12.18 16.54 -14.30
N LEU A 177 -12.36 16.89 -15.57
CA LEU A 177 -13.58 17.46 -16.13
C LEU A 177 -13.96 16.72 -17.42
N PHE A 178 -15.22 16.30 -17.52
CA PHE A 178 -15.79 15.78 -18.76
C PHE A 178 -17.30 16.01 -18.76
N ALA A 179 -17.92 15.95 -19.92
CA ALA A 179 -19.36 16.03 -20.08
C ALA A 179 -19.92 14.83 -20.83
N THR A 180 -21.18 14.52 -20.55
CA THR A 180 -21.96 13.50 -21.29
C THR A 180 -23.12 14.16 -22.00
N PHE A 181 -23.52 13.64 -23.15
CA PHE A 181 -24.65 14.15 -23.91
C PHE A 181 -25.31 13.02 -24.72
N PRO A 182 -26.62 13.11 -25.00
CA PRO A 182 -27.31 12.15 -25.87
C PRO A 182 -26.76 12.21 -27.29
N CYS A 183 -26.54 11.04 -27.90
CA CYS A 183 -26.14 10.90 -29.30
C CYS A 183 -26.82 9.65 -29.91
N PRO A 184 -26.81 9.46 -31.24
CA PRO A 184 -27.48 8.32 -31.87
C PRO A 184 -27.01 6.94 -31.37
N ALA A 185 -25.79 6.84 -30.82
CA ALA A 185 -25.24 5.64 -30.20
C ALA A 185 -25.61 5.46 -28.71
N GLY A 186 -26.47 6.32 -28.15
CA GLY A 186 -26.86 6.35 -26.74
C GLY A 186 -26.32 7.59 -26.04
N THR A 187 -25.29 7.43 -25.20
CA THR A 187 -24.65 8.53 -24.47
C THR A 187 -23.22 8.70 -24.94
N CYS A 188 -22.91 9.87 -25.49
CA CYS A 188 -21.56 10.24 -25.92
C CYS A 188 -20.85 11.09 -24.86
N ARG A 189 -19.52 11.15 -24.95
CA ARG A 189 -18.66 11.87 -24.00
C ARG A 189 -17.87 12.97 -24.71
N SER A 190 -17.60 14.05 -24.00
CA SER A 190 -16.62 15.06 -24.44
C SER A 190 -15.19 14.54 -24.30
N ASN A 191 -14.21 15.35 -24.70
CA ASN A 191 -12.83 15.17 -24.24
C ASN A 191 -12.77 15.23 -22.70
N PHE A 192 -11.78 14.53 -22.15
CA PHE A 192 -11.37 14.68 -20.77
C PHE A 192 -10.38 15.84 -20.68
N ALA A 193 -10.63 16.76 -19.75
CA ALA A 193 -9.73 17.85 -19.45
C ALA A 193 -9.30 17.77 -17.99
N GLU A 194 -8.02 18.03 -17.73
CA GLU A 194 -7.44 17.94 -16.40
C GLU A 194 -6.71 19.23 -16.04
N VAL A 195 -6.89 19.70 -14.80
CA VAL A 195 -6.24 20.91 -14.27
C VAL A 195 -5.63 20.60 -12.92
N GLN A 196 -4.36 20.93 -12.73
CA GLN A 196 -3.66 20.71 -11.47
C GLN A 196 -3.85 21.89 -10.50
N VAL A 197 -4.09 21.60 -9.23
CA VAL A 197 -4.18 22.63 -8.18
C VAL A 197 -2.78 23.05 -7.73
N VAL A 198 -2.53 24.35 -7.71
CA VAL A 198 -1.27 24.95 -7.23
C VAL A 198 -1.51 25.87 -6.02
N ARG A 199 -0.45 26.20 -5.28
CA ARG A 199 -0.54 27.06 -4.09
C ARG A 199 -1.02 28.47 -4.42
N ASN A 200 -1.61 29.11 -3.41
CA ASN A 200 -2.03 30.50 -3.45
C ASN A 200 -0.88 31.38 -2.89
N GLU A 201 -0.45 32.40 -3.64
CA GLU A 201 0.83 33.12 -3.42
C GLU A 201 0.83 34.10 -2.22
N SER A 202 -0.19 34.07 -1.35
CA SER A 202 -0.25 34.87 -0.12
C SER A 202 0.28 34.15 1.14
N GLU A 203 0.66 32.87 1.05
CA GLU A 203 1.16 32.09 2.20
C GLU A 203 2.70 32.05 2.34
N GLY A 204 3.45 32.66 1.42
CA GLY A 204 4.91 32.72 1.50
C GLY A 204 5.44 34.08 1.06
N GLY A 205 5.80 34.92 2.01
CA GLY A 205 6.36 36.25 1.75
C GLY A 205 7.57 36.22 0.81
N VAL A 206 7.43 36.92 -0.32
CA VAL A 206 8.44 37.53 -1.19
C VAL A 206 9.59 36.62 -1.66
N SER A 207 9.51 36.13 -2.91
CA SER A 207 10.54 36.29 -3.96
C SER A 207 10.11 35.62 -5.27
N GLY A 208 9.81 36.43 -6.30
CA GLY A 208 9.84 36.12 -7.75
C GLY A 208 9.24 34.82 -8.27
N GLY A 209 8.01 34.89 -8.82
CA GLY A 209 7.35 33.81 -9.55
C GLY A 209 7.38 34.00 -11.08
N LEU A 210 7.22 32.89 -11.82
CA LEU A 210 7.07 32.86 -13.29
C LEU A 210 5.59 32.72 -13.65
N PHE A 211 5.09 33.56 -14.56
CA PHE A 211 3.71 33.51 -15.05
C PHE A 211 3.66 33.76 -16.57
N ASN A 212 2.57 33.37 -17.23
CA ASN A 212 2.45 33.55 -18.69
C ASN A 212 1.85 34.92 -19.04
N LEU A 213 2.49 35.64 -19.96
CA LEU A 213 1.92 36.83 -20.57
C LEU A 213 0.87 36.43 -21.60
N THR A 214 -0.25 37.15 -21.62
CA THR A 214 -1.22 37.01 -22.70
C THR A 214 -0.69 37.71 -23.93
N VAL A 215 -0.58 36.99 -25.05
CA VAL A 215 -0.04 37.49 -26.32
C VAL A 215 -1.15 37.57 -27.38
N SER A 216 -1.24 38.71 -28.08
CA SER A 216 -2.22 38.90 -29.15
C SER A 216 -1.67 39.78 -30.28
N PRO A 217 -1.74 39.32 -31.55
CA PRO A 217 -1.85 37.91 -31.93
C PRO A 217 -0.60 37.14 -31.44
N ASP A 218 -0.73 35.84 -31.17
CA ASP A 218 0.37 34.95 -30.75
C ASP A 218 1.14 34.34 -31.94
N GLN A 219 0.69 34.62 -33.17
CA GLN A 219 1.32 34.15 -34.41
C GLN A 219 1.14 35.13 -35.57
N GLY A 220 2.13 35.21 -36.46
CA GLY A 220 2.04 35.98 -37.71
C GLY A 220 3.34 36.00 -38.52
N PRO A 221 3.34 36.48 -39.77
CA PRO A 221 4.56 36.58 -40.59
C PRO A 221 5.58 37.59 -40.01
N PRO A 222 6.85 37.58 -40.44
CA PRO A 222 7.83 38.59 -40.05
C PRO A 222 7.28 40.00 -40.24
N GLY A 223 7.30 40.79 -39.16
CA GLY A 223 6.75 42.16 -39.13
C GLY A 223 5.44 42.29 -38.36
N THR A 224 4.89 41.18 -37.85
CA THR A 224 3.70 41.18 -37.00
C THR A 224 3.98 41.87 -35.66
N ALA A 225 3.08 42.76 -35.23
CA ALA A 225 3.14 43.41 -33.93
C ALA A 225 2.40 42.56 -32.89
N HIS A 226 3.15 41.92 -32.00
CA HIS A 226 2.64 41.10 -30.91
C HIS A 226 2.46 41.97 -29.66
N THR A 227 1.25 41.97 -29.08
CA THR A 227 0.97 42.69 -27.82
C THR A 227 0.98 41.69 -26.67
N PHE A 228 1.84 41.94 -25.68
CA PHE A 228 1.98 41.15 -24.45
C PHE A 228 1.36 41.91 -23.29
N THR A 229 0.55 41.23 -22.50
CA THR A 229 -0.11 41.81 -21.32
C THR A 229 0.02 40.89 -20.10
N GLY A 230 0.22 41.49 -18.94
CA GLY A 230 0.37 40.80 -17.65
C GLY A 230 -0.07 41.72 -16.51
N ASN A 231 -0.47 41.16 -15.37
CA ASN A 231 -1.11 41.89 -14.27
C ASN A 231 -0.57 41.48 -12.88
N PHE A 232 0.64 40.93 -12.83
CA PHE A 232 1.24 40.38 -11.61
C PHE A 232 2.47 41.17 -11.14
N TYR A 233 2.67 42.39 -11.66
CA TYR A 233 3.77 43.27 -11.28
C TYR A 233 3.39 44.17 -10.10
N ALA A 234 4.37 44.58 -9.29
CA ALA A 234 4.15 45.55 -8.24
C ALA A 234 3.70 46.90 -8.84
N PRO A 235 2.66 47.57 -8.29
CA PRO A 235 2.19 48.83 -8.84
C PRO A 235 3.29 49.89 -8.95
N GLY A 236 3.47 50.45 -10.15
CA GLY A 236 4.50 51.46 -10.43
C GLY A 236 5.92 50.92 -10.61
N GLU A 237 6.12 49.59 -10.64
CA GLU A 237 7.47 49.03 -10.81
C GLU A 237 7.97 49.07 -12.27
N GLU A 238 9.28 49.17 -12.44
CA GLU A 238 9.93 49.07 -13.74
C GLU A 238 10.08 47.61 -14.17
N VAL A 239 9.69 47.33 -15.42
CA VAL A 239 9.75 46.00 -16.03
C VAL A 239 10.72 46.04 -17.21
N VAL A 240 11.71 45.15 -17.18
CA VAL A 240 12.72 45.00 -18.22
C VAL A 240 12.44 43.75 -19.05
N THR A 241 12.78 43.77 -20.35
CA THR A 241 12.43 42.67 -21.24
C THR A 241 13.63 42.10 -22.00
N TRP A 242 13.55 40.82 -22.32
CA TRP A 242 14.46 40.14 -23.25
C TRP A 242 13.71 39.11 -24.08
N LEU A 243 14.33 38.71 -25.18
CA LEU A 243 13.82 37.72 -26.11
C LEU A 243 14.64 36.43 -25.98
N ASN A 244 13.98 35.31 -25.79
CA ASN A 244 14.58 34.00 -25.97
C ASN A 244 14.37 33.53 -27.41
N THR A 245 15.49 33.28 -28.09
CA THR A 245 15.56 32.74 -29.45
C THR A 245 16.03 31.28 -29.40
N THR A 246 15.97 30.58 -30.52
CA THR A 246 16.47 29.20 -30.64
C THR A 246 17.99 29.07 -30.43
N SER A 247 18.74 30.17 -30.47
CA SER A 247 20.21 30.21 -30.31
C SER A 247 20.68 30.86 -29.02
N GLY A 248 19.78 31.38 -28.18
CA GLY A 248 20.11 32.05 -26.92
C GLY A 248 19.22 33.24 -26.60
N THR A 249 19.61 34.00 -25.57
CA THR A 249 18.85 35.15 -25.06
C THR A 249 19.40 36.47 -25.58
N GLU A 250 18.53 37.34 -26.11
CA GLU A 250 18.85 38.67 -26.61
C GLU A 250 18.11 39.74 -25.79
N SER A 251 18.83 40.73 -25.27
CA SER A 251 18.21 41.83 -24.53
C SER A 251 17.38 42.73 -25.45
N LEU A 252 16.18 43.12 -25.01
CA LEU A 252 15.34 44.06 -25.75
C LEU A 252 15.44 45.45 -25.12
N PRO A 253 15.59 46.52 -25.91
CA PRO A 253 15.61 47.89 -25.41
C PRO A 253 14.19 48.40 -25.07
N ILE A 254 13.32 47.53 -24.57
CA ILE A 254 11.94 47.85 -24.20
C ILE A 254 11.83 47.74 -22.68
N THR A 255 11.65 48.89 -22.02
CA THR A 255 11.29 48.98 -20.61
C THR A 255 9.90 49.60 -20.49
N THR A 256 9.08 49.09 -19.57
CA THR A 256 7.74 49.61 -19.29
C THR A 256 7.52 49.69 -17.79
N THR A 257 6.54 50.48 -17.35
CA THR A 257 6.18 50.62 -15.94
C THR A 257 4.81 50.01 -15.71
N ALA A 258 4.68 49.19 -14.67
CA ALA A 258 3.40 48.63 -14.28
C ALA A 258 2.44 49.74 -13.79
N ASP A 259 1.17 49.68 -14.19
CA ASP A 259 0.17 50.65 -13.77
C ASP A 259 -0.18 50.53 -12.27
N GLY A 260 -1.10 51.36 -11.78
CA GLY A 260 -1.53 51.36 -10.36
C GLY A 260 -2.19 50.05 -9.90
N GLU A 261 -2.50 49.13 -10.82
CA GLU A 261 -3.06 47.81 -10.57
C GLU A 261 -2.05 46.69 -10.92
N GLY A 262 -0.79 47.02 -11.20
CA GLY A 262 0.24 46.03 -11.51
C GLY A 262 0.22 45.50 -12.95
N ARG A 263 -0.49 46.18 -13.86
CA ARG A 263 -0.64 45.76 -15.26
C ARG A 263 0.42 46.34 -16.16
N ILE A 264 0.87 45.53 -17.11
CA ILE A 264 1.76 45.94 -18.20
C ILE A 264 1.15 45.65 -19.56
N ARG A 265 1.57 46.44 -20.54
CA ARG A 265 1.31 46.22 -21.96
C ARG A 265 2.58 46.51 -22.76
N ILE A 266 3.12 45.49 -23.42
CA ILE A 266 4.31 45.58 -24.27
C ILE A 266 3.90 45.28 -25.70
N VAL A 267 4.37 46.07 -26.67
CA VAL A 267 4.16 45.80 -28.10
C VAL A 267 5.52 45.55 -28.74
N PHE A 268 5.70 44.38 -29.34
CA PHE A 268 6.95 43.97 -29.97
C PHE A 268 6.70 43.54 -31.42
N GLY A 269 7.49 44.09 -32.36
CA GLY A 269 7.38 43.79 -33.78
C GLY A 269 8.39 42.72 -34.22
N SER A 270 7.92 41.63 -34.86
CA SER A 270 8.75 40.51 -35.29
C SER A 270 9.47 40.71 -36.64
N GLY A 271 9.65 41.95 -37.09
CA GLY A 271 10.15 42.27 -38.45
C GLY A 271 11.57 41.82 -38.75
N ALA A 272 12.42 41.71 -37.73
CA ALA A 272 13.82 41.29 -37.87
C ALA A 272 14.03 39.79 -37.57
N LEU A 273 12.97 39.05 -37.22
CA LEU A 273 13.07 37.66 -36.80
C LEU A 273 12.79 36.71 -37.98
N ALA A 274 13.60 35.65 -38.07
CA ALA A 274 13.35 34.55 -39.00
C ALA A 274 12.12 33.75 -38.58
N PRO A 275 11.52 32.95 -39.46
CA PRO A 275 10.44 32.04 -39.07
C PRO A 275 10.88 31.07 -37.98
N GLY A 276 10.12 30.99 -36.88
CA GLY A 276 10.51 30.21 -35.71
C GLY A 276 9.66 30.49 -34.47
N TYR A 277 9.98 29.78 -33.38
CA TYR A 277 9.35 29.95 -32.06
C TYR A 277 10.21 30.87 -31.20
N TYR A 278 9.56 31.85 -30.56
CA TYR A 278 10.21 32.83 -29.71
C TYR A 278 9.42 33.03 -28.42
N SER A 279 10.10 33.45 -27.36
CA SER A 279 9.41 33.93 -26.15
C SER A 279 9.99 35.26 -25.67
N LEU A 280 9.11 36.20 -25.34
CA LEU A 280 9.46 37.46 -24.71
C LEU A 280 9.26 37.32 -23.21
N VAL A 281 10.31 37.62 -22.44
CA VAL A 281 10.27 37.61 -20.99
C VAL A 281 10.26 39.03 -20.48
N ALA A 282 9.41 39.32 -19.50
CA ALA A 282 9.25 40.62 -18.85
C ALA A 282 9.46 40.46 -17.34
N HIS A 283 10.55 41.03 -16.83
CA HIS A 283 11.00 40.88 -15.44
C HIS A 283 10.78 42.17 -14.64
N GLY A 284 10.01 42.08 -13.56
CA GLY A 284 9.75 43.19 -12.63
C GLY A 284 10.93 43.44 -11.71
N ARG A 285 11.47 44.66 -11.70
CA ARG A 285 12.68 45.01 -10.93
C ARG A 285 12.48 45.01 -9.41
N GLN A 286 11.26 45.23 -8.94
CA GLN A 286 10.95 45.29 -7.50
C GLN A 286 10.32 43.99 -7.01
N SER A 287 9.43 43.40 -7.79
CA SER A 287 8.73 42.15 -7.48
C SER A 287 9.58 40.90 -7.77
N SER A 288 10.59 41.03 -8.64
CA SER A 288 11.36 39.92 -9.22
C SER A 288 10.49 38.88 -9.95
N VAL A 289 9.28 39.26 -10.37
CA VAL A 289 8.34 38.39 -11.10
C VAL A 289 8.66 38.39 -12.59
N GLU A 290 8.59 37.22 -13.22
CA GLU A 290 8.85 37.03 -14.66
C GLU A 290 7.59 36.60 -15.42
N GLY A 291 7.14 37.45 -16.34
CA GLY A 291 6.10 37.14 -17.30
C GLY A 291 6.70 36.60 -18.59
N VAL A 292 6.30 35.42 -19.07
CA VAL A 292 6.77 34.83 -20.33
C VAL A 292 5.63 34.77 -21.34
N GLY A 293 5.78 35.42 -22.49
CA GLY A 293 4.85 35.30 -23.61
C GLY A 293 5.51 34.63 -24.80
N ALA A 294 5.01 33.46 -25.20
CA ALA A 294 5.47 32.78 -26.40
C ALA A 294 4.72 33.28 -27.64
N PHE A 295 5.41 33.37 -28.79
CA PHE A 295 4.80 33.71 -30.07
C PHE A 295 5.54 33.06 -31.25
N ILE A 296 4.86 32.94 -32.38
CA ILE A 296 5.34 32.25 -33.58
C ILE A 296 5.50 33.23 -34.73
N VAL A 297 6.70 33.26 -35.32
CA VAL A 297 6.94 33.94 -36.60
C VAL A 297 6.77 32.93 -37.73
N SER A 298 5.73 33.11 -38.54
CA SER A 298 5.34 32.16 -39.58
C SER A 298 6.10 32.42 -40.89
N GLY A 299 6.60 31.37 -41.55
CA GLY A 299 7.21 31.51 -42.88
C GLY A 299 6.19 31.88 -43.94
N THR A 300 6.56 32.76 -44.89
CA THR A 300 5.72 33.07 -46.05
C THR A 300 5.56 31.82 -46.92
N ARG A 301 4.34 31.29 -47.03
CA ARG A 301 3.98 30.34 -48.09
C ARG A 301 3.91 31.11 -49.41
N SER A 302 4.94 30.99 -50.24
CA SER A 302 4.83 31.29 -51.67
C SER A 302 4.38 30.02 -52.39
N ASN A 303 3.17 30.06 -52.93
CA ASN A 303 2.68 29.07 -53.89
C ASN A 303 3.43 29.25 -55.22
N LEU A 304 4.36 28.35 -55.54
CA LEU A 304 4.73 28.06 -56.92
C LEU A 304 4.94 26.56 -57.08
N ALA A 305 4.10 25.98 -57.92
CA ALA A 305 4.26 24.65 -58.48
C ALA A 305 5.44 24.62 -59.48
N SER A 306 5.97 23.41 -59.66
CA SER A 306 6.79 22.93 -60.79
C SER A 306 8.30 22.95 -60.60
N GLY A 307 8.86 21.73 -60.52
CA GLY A 307 9.91 21.34 -61.45
C GLY A 307 11.33 21.25 -60.91
N LEU A 308 11.88 20.02 -61.03
CA LEU A 308 13.29 19.71 -61.22
C LEU A 308 14.15 19.91 -59.94
N GLY A 309 14.91 18.93 -59.46
CA GLY A 309 15.78 18.04 -60.21
C GLY A 309 17.21 18.36 -59.81
N LEU A 310 17.76 17.51 -58.93
CA LEU A 310 19.18 17.16 -58.75
C LEU A 310 20.25 18.25 -58.50
N SER A 311 21.33 17.76 -57.89
CA SER A 311 22.65 18.36 -57.64
C SER A 311 22.71 19.30 -56.44
N GLY A 312 23.67 19.22 -55.52
CA GLY A 312 24.95 18.53 -55.51
C GLY A 312 25.98 19.45 -54.85
N GLY A 313 26.95 18.88 -54.14
CA GLY A 313 28.15 19.58 -53.66
C GLY A 313 28.20 19.75 -52.13
N LEU A 314 29.04 18.99 -51.41
CA LEU A 314 30.48 19.27 -51.14
C LEU A 314 30.60 20.44 -50.14
N ASP A 315 31.31 20.40 -49.02
CA ASP A 315 32.46 19.63 -48.51
C ASP A 315 32.71 20.20 -47.08
N LEU A 316 33.45 19.65 -46.08
CA LEU A 316 34.77 19.04 -46.10
C LEU A 316 35.13 18.49 -44.68
N ALA A 317 35.68 17.26 -44.66
CA ALA A 317 36.78 16.70 -43.83
C ALA A 317 36.69 16.68 -42.27
N VAL A 318 37.14 15.62 -41.56
CA VAL A 318 38.45 14.93 -41.68
C VAL A 318 38.40 13.43 -41.30
N ALA A 319 39.10 12.65 -42.15
CA ALA A 319 39.80 11.35 -42.05
C ALA A 319 39.71 10.48 -40.76
N GLY A 320 39.73 9.15 -40.81
CA GLY A 320 39.99 8.18 -41.88
C GLY A 320 40.76 6.97 -41.32
N ALA A 321 40.32 5.74 -41.59
CA ALA A 321 41.16 4.54 -41.66
C ALA A 321 40.38 3.31 -42.18
N ALA A 322 40.69 2.95 -43.42
CA ALA A 322 40.74 1.64 -44.09
C ALA A 322 39.79 0.48 -43.68
N ALA A 323 39.07 -0.02 -44.69
CA ALA A 323 38.46 -1.34 -44.72
C ALA A 323 39.31 -2.32 -45.55
N ALA A 324 39.45 -3.57 -45.07
CA ALA A 324 39.40 -4.87 -45.79
C ALA A 324 40.13 -5.98 -44.98
N PRO A 325 39.85 -7.28 -45.17
CA PRO A 325 38.68 -7.95 -45.76
C PRO A 325 38.04 -9.00 -44.82
N LEU A 326 36.93 -9.59 -45.27
CA LEU A 326 36.35 -10.81 -44.70
C LEU A 326 37.40 -11.93 -44.59
N VAL A 327 37.60 -12.44 -43.38
CA VAL A 327 38.21 -13.75 -43.09
C VAL A 327 37.32 -14.42 -42.04
N ALA A 328 36.75 -15.57 -42.38
CA ALA A 328 36.16 -16.47 -41.40
C ALA A 328 37.29 -17.23 -40.69
N PRO A 329 37.33 -17.27 -39.34
CA PRO A 329 38.10 -18.25 -38.63
C PRO A 329 37.20 -19.20 -37.82
N ALA A 330 37.35 -20.47 -38.14
CA ALA A 330 37.50 -21.61 -37.24
C ALA A 330 36.51 -21.79 -36.07
N ALA A 331 35.80 -22.92 -36.12
CA ALA A 331 35.33 -23.59 -34.92
C ALA A 331 36.51 -23.93 -33.98
N ALA A 332 36.34 -23.60 -32.69
CA ALA A 332 36.82 -24.24 -31.45
C ALA A 332 37.42 -23.24 -30.43
N PRO A 333 37.35 -23.50 -29.10
CA PRO A 333 36.79 -24.68 -28.42
C PRO A 333 35.54 -24.36 -27.58
N ALA A 334 34.83 -25.41 -27.17
CA ALA A 334 33.98 -25.33 -26.00
C ALA A 334 34.83 -24.86 -24.80
N GLN A 335 34.48 -23.72 -24.19
CA GLN A 335 34.99 -23.42 -22.85
C GLN A 335 34.24 -24.32 -21.87
N SER A 336 34.88 -25.43 -21.49
CA SER A 336 34.56 -26.07 -20.24
C SER A 336 34.88 -25.07 -19.12
N PHE A 337 33.88 -24.58 -18.39
CA PHE A 337 34.11 -23.96 -17.09
C PHE A 337 34.61 -25.05 -16.13
N GLY A 338 35.93 -25.24 -16.04
CA GLY A 338 36.49 -25.90 -14.86
C GLY A 338 36.42 -24.90 -13.71
N ALA A 339 35.84 -25.28 -12.58
CA ALA A 339 35.76 -24.39 -11.43
C ALA A 339 37.08 -24.41 -10.63
N GLY A 340 37.54 -23.25 -10.16
CA GLY A 340 38.74 -23.13 -9.33
C GLY A 340 38.51 -23.62 -7.89
N GLY A 341 39.59 -23.85 -7.15
CA GLY A 341 39.54 -24.37 -5.76
C GLY A 341 40.56 -23.72 -4.82
N LEU A 342 40.40 -23.96 -3.51
CA LEU A 342 41.30 -23.49 -2.44
C LEU A 342 41.75 -24.65 -1.54
N ALA A 343 43.03 -24.71 -1.18
CA ALA A 343 43.54 -25.55 -0.09
C ALA A 343 44.55 -24.80 0.78
N GLY A 344 44.62 -25.25 2.03
CA GLY A 344 45.60 -24.79 3.01
C GLY A 344 45.49 -25.61 4.29
N VAL A 345 46.12 -25.13 5.35
CA VAL A 345 46.15 -25.76 6.67
C VAL A 345 45.65 -24.79 7.72
N VAL A 346 44.73 -25.23 8.58
CA VAL A 346 44.36 -24.52 9.80
C VAL A 346 45.34 -24.88 10.90
N ARG A 347 46.02 -23.88 11.47
CA ARG A 347 46.97 -24.03 12.56
C ARG A 347 46.51 -23.28 13.81
N ASN A 348 46.91 -23.77 14.97
CA ASN A 348 46.81 -23.01 16.22
C ASN A 348 48.03 -22.08 16.40
N ALA A 349 48.02 -21.28 17.46
CA ALA A 349 49.12 -20.38 17.81
C ALA A 349 50.47 -21.09 18.07
N ALA A 350 50.46 -22.40 18.35
CA ALA A 350 51.67 -23.22 18.51
C ALA A 350 52.15 -23.86 17.18
N GLY A 351 51.47 -23.58 16.06
CA GLY A 351 51.82 -24.06 14.72
C GLY A 351 51.31 -25.47 14.39
N ALA A 352 50.61 -26.14 15.30
CA ALA A 352 50.03 -27.46 15.08
C ALA A 352 48.73 -27.39 14.28
N GLY A 353 48.51 -28.36 13.39
CA GLY A 353 47.29 -28.49 12.60
C GLY A 353 46.07 -28.75 13.47
N VAL A 354 44.94 -28.13 13.13
CA VAL A 354 43.73 -28.14 13.97
C VAL A 354 42.56 -28.75 13.19
N ALA A 355 42.02 -29.85 13.68
CA ALA A 355 40.93 -30.60 13.04
C ALA A 355 39.54 -30.10 13.41
N GLY A 356 38.55 -30.31 12.55
CA GLY A 356 37.14 -30.02 12.85
C GLY A 356 36.77 -28.53 12.86
N VAL A 357 37.66 -27.66 12.36
CA VAL A 357 37.40 -26.22 12.22
C VAL A 357 36.61 -26.01 10.94
N THR A 358 35.50 -25.29 11.04
CA THR A 358 34.69 -24.96 9.86
C THR A 358 35.31 -23.74 9.18
N LEU A 359 35.71 -23.87 7.92
CA LEU A 359 36.18 -22.77 7.09
C LEU A 359 35.07 -22.33 6.15
N ALA A 360 34.86 -21.02 6.07
CA ALA A 360 33.93 -20.36 5.17
C ALA A 360 34.73 -19.47 4.21
N VAL A 361 34.72 -19.77 2.92
CA VAL A 361 35.29 -18.90 1.89
C VAL A 361 34.27 -17.81 1.59
N LEU A 362 34.66 -16.54 1.67
CA LEU A 362 33.83 -15.38 1.43
C LEU A 362 34.25 -14.64 0.16
N ASP A 363 33.30 -14.14 -0.62
CA ASP A 363 33.57 -13.23 -1.74
C ASP A 363 33.88 -11.79 -1.28
N ALA A 364 34.07 -10.88 -2.24
CA ALA A 364 34.35 -9.46 -1.98
C ALA A 364 33.23 -8.74 -1.19
N ASP A 365 31.99 -9.23 -1.26
CA ASP A 365 30.83 -8.69 -0.55
C ASP A 365 30.64 -9.32 0.84
N GLY A 366 31.53 -10.23 1.26
CA GLY A 366 31.48 -10.91 2.54
C GLY A 366 30.46 -12.06 2.61
N ARG A 367 29.98 -12.56 1.47
CA ARG A 367 29.08 -13.73 1.42
C ARG A 367 29.87 -15.02 1.40
N ILE A 368 29.42 -16.03 2.15
CA ILE A 368 30.06 -17.35 2.15
C ILE A 368 29.72 -18.06 0.84
N VAL A 369 30.71 -18.29 -0.02
CA VAL A 369 30.59 -18.95 -1.32
C VAL A 369 30.97 -20.43 -1.30
N ALA A 370 31.72 -20.87 -0.28
CA ALA A 370 32.05 -22.27 -0.07
C ALA A 370 32.39 -22.52 1.41
N THR A 371 32.24 -23.76 1.87
CA THR A 371 32.70 -24.17 3.19
C THR A 371 33.52 -25.45 3.12
N ALA A 372 34.52 -25.56 3.99
CA ALA A 372 35.30 -26.77 4.19
C ALA A 372 35.44 -27.06 5.69
N THR A 373 35.81 -28.29 6.04
CA THR A 373 36.19 -28.62 7.42
C THR A 373 37.65 -29.10 7.41
N SER A 374 38.45 -28.63 8.35
CA SER A 374 39.83 -29.08 8.48
C SER A 374 39.92 -30.54 8.95
N ARG A 375 40.85 -31.30 8.36
CA ARG A 375 41.11 -32.71 8.70
C ARG A 375 42.01 -32.83 9.94
N ALA A 376 42.28 -34.06 10.36
CA ALA A 376 43.11 -34.39 11.53
C ALA A 376 44.49 -33.72 11.55
N ASP A 377 45.08 -33.46 10.38
CA ASP A 377 46.36 -32.79 10.19
C ASP A 377 46.24 -31.25 10.04
N GLY A 378 45.03 -30.70 10.20
CA GLY A 378 44.70 -29.30 9.95
C GLY A 378 44.43 -28.97 8.48
N GLY A 379 44.73 -29.88 7.55
CA GLY A 379 44.58 -29.65 6.12
C GLY A 379 43.12 -29.53 5.71
N TYR A 380 42.79 -28.52 4.91
CA TYR A 380 41.45 -28.36 4.35
C TYR A 380 41.53 -28.19 2.83
N PHE A 381 40.44 -28.56 2.17
CA PHE A 381 40.27 -28.43 0.73
C PHE A 381 38.83 -28.00 0.46
N VAL A 382 38.68 -26.97 -0.35
CA VAL A 382 37.41 -26.50 -0.90
C VAL A 382 37.28 -27.06 -2.31
N PRO A 383 36.46 -28.12 -2.52
CA PRO A 383 36.28 -28.71 -3.83
C PRO A 383 35.63 -27.71 -4.78
N THR A 384 36.17 -27.72 -6.00
CA THR A 384 35.88 -26.85 -7.15
C THR A 384 34.49 -26.22 -7.16
N GLY A 385 34.44 -24.90 -7.37
CA GLY A 385 33.20 -24.11 -7.44
C GLY A 385 33.43 -22.60 -7.41
N LEU A 386 34.69 -22.17 -7.26
CA LEU A 386 35.07 -20.76 -7.16
C LEU A 386 35.39 -20.23 -8.55
N ALA A 387 34.74 -19.13 -8.94
CA ALA A 387 35.10 -18.38 -10.14
C ALA A 387 36.47 -17.72 -9.96
N SER A 388 37.10 -17.29 -11.05
CA SER A 388 38.31 -16.46 -10.93
C SER A 388 37.97 -15.15 -10.21
N GLY A 389 38.62 -14.86 -9.09
CA GLY A 389 38.25 -13.73 -8.23
C GLY A 389 39.03 -13.65 -6.92
N GLN A 390 38.74 -12.61 -6.13
CA GLN A 390 39.31 -12.39 -4.80
C GLN A 390 38.37 -12.95 -3.73
N TYR A 391 38.91 -13.75 -2.82
CA TYR A 391 38.17 -14.40 -1.74
C TYR A 391 38.83 -14.21 -0.38
N ARG A 392 38.05 -14.25 0.70
CA ARG A 392 38.55 -14.37 2.07
C ARG A 392 38.24 -15.76 2.60
N VAL A 393 38.94 -16.25 3.60
CA VAL A 393 38.67 -17.55 4.24
C VAL A 393 38.52 -17.33 5.74
N ARG A 394 37.31 -17.49 6.26
CA ARG A 394 36.97 -17.39 7.68
C ARG A 394 36.94 -18.76 8.33
N ALA A 395 37.85 -19.04 9.25
CA ALA A 395 37.81 -20.23 10.08
C ALA A 395 37.03 -19.95 11.37
N GLN A 396 36.05 -20.81 11.70
CA GLN A 396 35.16 -20.72 12.85
C GLN A 396 35.26 -22.02 13.66
N PRO A 397 35.94 -21.99 14.83
CA PRO A 397 35.93 -23.08 15.81
C PRO A 397 34.53 -23.31 16.38
N SER A 398 34.19 -24.54 16.72
CA SER A 398 32.92 -24.89 17.36
C SER A 398 33.15 -25.64 18.67
N LEU A 399 32.22 -25.56 19.61
CA LEU A 399 32.27 -26.28 20.90
C LEU A 399 32.14 -27.81 20.74
N ASN A 400 31.55 -28.27 19.63
CA ASN A 400 31.31 -29.68 19.34
C ASN A 400 32.50 -30.34 18.61
N SER A 401 33.41 -29.52 18.08
CA SER A 401 34.66 -29.93 17.46
C SER A 401 35.74 -29.87 18.54
N ASP A 402 36.44 -30.97 18.82
CA ASP A 402 37.62 -31.10 19.70
C ASP A 402 37.71 -30.16 20.94
N PRO A 403 37.72 -30.66 22.20
CA PRO A 403 37.89 -29.84 23.41
C PRO A 403 39.04 -28.81 23.36
N ALA A 404 40.09 -29.05 22.57
CA ALA A 404 41.20 -28.12 22.35
C ALA A 404 40.79 -26.81 21.62
N LEU A 405 39.64 -26.78 20.94
CA LEU A 405 39.15 -25.63 20.16
C LEU A 405 38.38 -24.57 20.97
N ARG A 406 38.08 -24.86 22.24
CA ARG A 406 37.34 -23.95 23.14
C ARG A 406 38.03 -22.60 23.36
N LEU A 407 39.35 -22.58 23.15
CA LEU A 407 40.20 -21.39 23.33
C LEU A 407 40.67 -20.82 22.00
N ALA A 408 39.97 -21.09 20.90
CA ALA A 408 40.25 -20.52 19.59
C ALA A 408 39.13 -19.56 19.17
N ALA A 409 39.51 -18.39 18.68
CA ALA A 409 38.60 -17.40 18.10
C ALA A 409 38.41 -17.68 16.61
N ALA A 410 37.26 -17.27 16.08
CA ALA A 410 37.12 -17.19 14.64
C ALA A 410 38.12 -16.18 14.05
N THR A 411 38.65 -16.48 12.86
CA THR A 411 39.59 -15.61 12.16
C THR A 411 39.28 -15.59 10.68
N THR A 412 39.69 -14.54 9.96
CA THR A 412 39.50 -14.43 8.52
C THR A 412 40.81 -14.05 7.84
N VAL A 413 41.21 -14.78 6.80
CA VAL A 413 42.43 -14.57 6.02
C VAL A 413 42.09 -14.17 4.59
N GLY A 414 42.88 -13.29 3.98
CA GLY A 414 42.71 -12.84 2.60
C GLY A 414 42.80 -11.31 2.48
N PRO A 415 42.57 -10.77 1.26
CA PRO A 415 42.00 -11.46 0.11
C PRO A 415 43.00 -12.42 -0.57
N VAL A 416 42.48 -13.48 -1.17
CA VAL A 416 43.17 -14.60 -1.82
C VAL A 416 42.65 -14.68 -3.25
N THR A 417 43.55 -14.60 -4.22
CA THR A 417 43.19 -14.71 -5.64
C THR A 417 43.00 -16.18 -6.01
N VAL A 418 41.82 -16.53 -6.53
CA VAL A 418 41.55 -17.80 -7.20
C VAL A 418 41.55 -17.55 -8.71
N SER A 419 42.23 -18.43 -9.45
CA SER A 419 42.28 -18.41 -10.92
C SER A 419 41.69 -19.72 -11.43
N ALA A 420 40.40 -19.75 -11.77
CA ALA A 420 39.77 -20.95 -12.32
C ALA A 420 40.38 -21.34 -13.68
N PRO A 421 40.56 -22.65 -13.97
CA PRO A 421 40.15 -23.82 -13.18
C PRO A 421 41.20 -24.28 -12.15
N GLU A 422 42.24 -23.48 -11.88
CA GLU A 422 43.36 -23.89 -11.03
C GLU A 422 42.99 -23.92 -9.54
N MET A 423 43.79 -24.67 -8.81
CA MET A 423 43.69 -24.85 -7.37
C MET A 423 44.70 -23.93 -6.67
N THR A 424 44.22 -22.88 -6.00
CA THR A 424 45.06 -22.03 -5.17
C THR A 424 45.42 -22.75 -3.87
N ARG A 425 46.71 -23.03 -3.67
CA ARG A 425 47.24 -23.75 -2.49
C ARG A 425 47.84 -22.78 -1.47
N ASP A 426 48.25 -23.33 -0.33
CA ASP A 426 48.98 -22.63 0.75
C ASP A 426 48.21 -21.48 1.39
N VAL A 427 46.88 -21.58 1.42
CA VAL A 427 45.99 -20.62 2.10
C VAL A 427 45.88 -21.00 3.58
N ASP A 428 46.96 -20.82 4.32
CA ASP A 428 47.02 -21.23 5.71
C ASP A 428 46.27 -20.26 6.64
N VAL A 429 45.54 -20.81 7.62
CA VAL A 429 44.75 -20.04 8.58
C VAL A 429 45.25 -20.28 9.99
N SER A 430 45.69 -19.23 10.68
CA SER A 430 46.10 -19.31 12.09
C SER A 430 44.98 -18.81 12.99
N LEU A 431 44.44 -19.69 13.84
CA LEU A 431 43.39 -19.35 14.80
C LEU A 431 43.97 -18.55 15.98
N PRO A 432 43.50 -17.32 16.24
CA PRO A 432 43.88 -16.55 17.41
C PRO A 432 43.40 -17.24 18.68
N ALA A 433 44.15 -17.05 19.77
CA ALA A 433 43.70 -17.51 21.07
C ALA A 433 42.50 -16.66 21.55
N ALA A 434 41.45 -17.35 22.02
CA ALA A 434 40.24 -16.80 22.62
C ALA A 434 40.17 -17.14 24.11
N GLY A 435 39.20 -16.58 24.80
CA GLY A 435 38.83 -17.00 26.15
C GLY A 435 37.33 -17.23 26.28
N GLY A 436 36.85 -17.20 27.52
CA GLY A 436 35.45 -17.41 27.82
C GLY A 436 35.09 -17.22 29.28
N PHE A 437 33.83 -17.52 29.60
CA PHE A 437 33.30 -17.54 30.97
C PHE A 437 32.65 -18.89 31.26
N ALA A 438 32.83 -19.38 32.47
CA ALA A 438 32.08 -20.52 32.98
C ALA A 438 31.66 -20.27 34.42
N GLY A 439 30.50 -20.79 34.78
CA GLY A 439 29.92 -20.62 36.10
C GLY A 439 28.63 -21.41 36.25
N THR A 440 27.94 -21.16 37.35
CA THR A 440 26.68 -21.78 37.71
C THR A 440 25.62 -20.72 37.99
N VAL A 441 24.37 -21.03 37.66
CA VAL A 441 23.20 -20.25 38.06
C VAL A 441 22.44 -21.02 39.12
N GLN A 442 22.28 -20.41 40.29
CA GLN A 442 21.60 -20.97 41.44
C GLN A 442 20.46 -20.08 41.91
N ALA A 443 19.47 -20.69 42.55
CA ALA A 443 18.39 -20.03 43.28
C ALA A 443 18.22 -20.72 44.64
N ALA A 444 17.07 -21.37 44.90
CA ALA A 444 16.93 -22.32 46.02
C ALA A 444 17.70 -23.65 45.79
N GLY A 445 18.16 -23.87 44.57
CA GLY A 445 18.99 -24.97 44.09
C GLY A 445 19.54 -24.61 42.69
N PRO A 446 20.30 -25.50 42.05
CA PRO A 446 20.79 -25.28 40.69
C PRO A 446 19.63 -25.08 39.70
N LEU A 447 19.73 -24.07 38.83
CA LEU A 447 18.65 -23.71 37.91
C LEU A 447 19.04 -24.04 36.46
N ALA A 448 18.38 -25.06 35.91
CA ALA A 448 18.59 -25.53 34.54
C ALA A 448 17.75 -24.75 33.51
N GLY A 449 18.25 -24.57 32.29
CA GLY A 449 17.54 -23.91 31.20
C GLY A 449 17.53 -22.37 31.28
N VAL A 450 18.35 -21.78 32.15
CA VAL A 450 18.56 -20.32 32.20
C VAL A 450 19.36 -19.91 30.98
N ARG A 451 18.89 -18.87 30.27
CA ARG A 451 19.61 -18.34 29.12
C ARG A 451 20.67 -17.35 29.56
N VAL A 452 21.92 -17.63 29.21
CA VAL A 452 23.09 -16.78 29.49
C VAL A 452 23.62 -16.21 28.19
N VAL A 453 23.77 -14.89 28.09
CA VAL A 453 24.27 -14.20 26.89
C VAL A 453 25.37 -13.23 27.26
N ALA A 454 26.49 -13.26 26.53
CA ALA A 454 27.51 -12.23 26.57
C ALA A 454 27.26 -11.20 25.47
N PHE A 455 27.19 -9.92 25.83
CA PHE A 455 27.14 -8.79 24.92
C PHE A 455 28.46 -8.04 24.95
N ASP A 456 28.97 -7.67 23.78
CA ASP A 456 30.17 -6.85 23.66
C ASP A 456 29.90 -5.37 23.99
N SER A 457 30.91 -4.51 23.84
CA SER A 457 30.79 -3.08 24.11
C SER A 457 29.89 -2.32 23.12
N ALA A 458 29.52 -2.91 21.99
CA ALA A 458 28.55 -2.36 21.05
C ALA A 458 27.10 -2.79 21.39
N GLY A 459 26.92 -3.65 22.40
CA GLY A 459 25.63 -4.21 22.77
C GLY A 459 25.20 -5.38 21.89
N GLU A 460 26.12 -5.94 21.09
CA GLU A 460 25.85 -7.08 20.22
C GLU A 460 26.14 -8.40 20.94
N ALA A 461 25.31 -9.42 20.70
CA ALA A 461 25.44 -10.71 21.36
C ALA A 461 26.65 -11.49 20.78
N ALA A 462 27.71 -11.61 21.56
CA ALA A 462 28.96 -12.27 21.17
C ALA A 462 28.96 -13.78 21.45
N ALA A 463 28.26 -14.24 22.49
CA ALA A 463 28.07 -15.67 22.78
C ALA A 463 26.79 -15.91 23.59
N ALA A 464 26.21 -17.11 23.50
CA ALA A 464 25.08 -17.52 24.33
C ALA A 464 25.15 -19.00 24.70
N ALA A 465 24.62 -19.35 25.87
CA ALA A 465 24.50 -20.72 26.37
C ALA A 465 23.20 -20.88 27.19
N LEU A 466 22.79 -22.13 27.38
CA LEU A 466 21.77 -22.51 28.37
C LEU A 466 22.47 -23.19 29.54
N THR A 467 21.98 -22.98 30.76
CA THR A 467 22.45 -23.75 31.91
C THR A 467 21.98 -25.20 31.83
N ASP A 468 22.85 -26.13 32.20
CA ASP A 468 22.52 -27.56 32.26
C ASP A 468 21.74 -27.95 33.54
N ALA A 469 21.49 -29.24 33.73
CA ALA A 469 20.78 -29.77 34.91
C ALA A 469 21.45 -29.43 36.25
N SER A 470 22.75 -29.17 36.25
CA SER A 470 23.52 -28.73 37.43
C SER A 470 23.57 -27.21 37.58
N GLY A 471 22.90 -26.48 36.69
CA GLY A 471 22.93 -25.02 36.63
C GLY A 471 24.20 -24.48 35.97
N ALA A 472 25.09 -25.32 35.44
CA ALA A 472 26.36 -24.90 34.89
C ALA A 472 26.21 -24.38 33.45
N TYR A 473 26.99 -23.37 33.08
CA TYR A 473 27.08 -22.84 31.72
C TYR A 473 28.54 -22.60 31.32
N THR A 474 28.80 -22.54 30.01
CA THR A 474 30.10 -22.13 29.46
C THR A 474 29.88 -21.32 28.20
N LEU A 475 30.42 -20.10 28.19
CA LEU A 475 30.57 -19.23 27.03
C LEU A 475 32.02 -19.28 26.59
N ALA A 476 32.29 -19.69 25.35
CA ALA A 476 33.65 -19.81 24.81
C ALA A 476 33.75 -19.04 23.48
N HIS A 477 34.93 -19.07 22.85
CA HIS A 477 35.22 -18.39 21.58
C HIS A 477 35.11 -16.86 21.63
N LEU A 478 35.16 -16.28 22.83
CA LEU A 478 35.10 -14.83 23.01
C LEU A 478 36.49 -14.23 22.80
N PRO A 479 36.67 -13.26 21.88
CA PRO A 479 37.87 -12.45 21.81
C PRO A 479 38.15 -11.75 23.15
N ALA A 480 39.42 -11.47 23.44
CA ALA A 480 39.76 -10.69 24.63
C ALA A 480 39.14 -9.29 24.56
N GLY A 481 38.47 -8.91 25.64
CA GLY A 481 37.65 -7.70 25.69
C GLY A 481 36.74 -7.69 26.91
N SER A 482 36.01 -6.59 27.08
CA SER A 482 35.02 -6.43 28.14
C SER A 482 33.63 -6.79 27.61
N TYR A 483 32.86 -7.54 28.39
CA TYR A 483 31.51 -8.01 28.06
C TYR A 483 30.54 -7.77 29.20
N SER A 484 29.27 -7.60 28.86
CA SER A 484 28.17 -7.69 29.82
C SER A 484 27.45 -9.05 29.68
N LEU A 485 27.21 -9.73 30.80
CA LEU A 485 26.51 -11.01 30.83
C LEU A 485 25.07 -10.80 31.28
N VAL A 486 24.11 -11.38 30.55
CA VAL A 486 22.67 -11.35 30.86
C VAL A 486 22.19 -12.76 31.13
N PHE A 487 21.52 -12.95 32.27
CA PHE A 487 20.95 -14.21 32.74
C PHE A 487 19.43 -14.07 32.79
N ASP A 488 18.73 -14.78 31.90
CA ASP A 488 17.27 -14.75 31.80
C ASP A 488 16.67 -16.11 32.25
N PRO A 489 16.10 -16.18 33.47
CA PRO A 489 15.52 -17.40 34.01
C PRO A 489 14.03 -17.56 33.69
N ARG A 490 13.38 -16.60 33.00
CA ARG A 490 11.91 -16.55 32.88
C ARG A 490 11.32 -17.73 32.11
N SER A 491 12.08 -18.27 31.16
CA SER A 491 11.73 -19.49 30.42
C SER A 491 12.26 -20.78 31.05
N ALA A 492 13.03 -20.69 32.15
CA ALA A 492 13.61 -21.84 32.82
C ALA A 492 12.59 -22.51 33.76
N PRO A 493 12.53 -23.86 33.82
CA PRO A 493 11.74 -24.57 34.81
C PRO A 493 12.12 -24.16 36.25
N GLY A 494 11.15 -23.64 37.02
CA GLY A 494 11.40 -23.10 38.36
C GLY A 494 12.06 -21.71 38.40
N GLY A 495 12.35 -21.12 37.23
CA GLY A 495 12.96 -19.80 37.07
C GLY A 495 11.99 -18.65 36.85
N GLY A 496 10.72 -18.94 36.50
CA GLY A 496 9.70 -17.94 36.16
C GLY A 496 9.32 -16.94 37.26
N SER A 497 9.75 -17.17 38.51
CA SER A 497 9.57 -16.22 39.62
C SER A 497 10.73 -15.24 39.78
N TYR A 498 11.78 -15.37 38.97
CA TYR A 498 12.96 -14.51 38.98
C TYR A 498 13.02 -13.67 37.69
N GLY A 499 13.45 -12.42 37.83
CA GLY A 499 13.72 -11.48 36.76
C GLY A 499 15.13 -11.67 36.18
N VAL A 500 15.45 -10.81 35.21
CA VAL A 500 16.72 -10.87 34.47
C VAL A 500 17.85 -10.29 35.32
N THR A 501 18.96 -11.03 35.46
CA THR A 501 20.17 -10.54 36.14
C THR A 501 21.22 -10.14 35.12
N ARG A 502 21.97 -9.06 35.39
CA ARG A 502 23.06 -8.58 34.53
C ARG A 502 24.36 -8.41 35.30
N LEU A 503 25.47 -8.81 34.70
CA LEU A 503 26.83 -8.54 35.19
C LEU A 503 27.57 -7.72 34.13
N SER A 504 27.93 -6.49 34.45
CA SER A 504 28.71 -5.63 33.54
C SER A 504 30.22 -5.84 33.72
N ASP A 505 30.99 -5.34 32.75
CA ASP A 505 32.45 -5.19 32.80
C ASP A 505 33.24 -6.47 33.10
N ARG A 506 32.83 -7.58 32.47
CA ARG A 506 33.53 -8.87 32.57
C ARG A 506 34.59 -8.99 31.48
N THR A 507 35.85 -9.08 31.92
CA THR A 507 37.00 -9.20 31.01
C THR A 507 37.25 -10.64 30.62
N VAL A 508 37.34 -10.92 29.32
CA VAL A 508 37.86 -12.18 28.78
C VAL A 508 39.37 -12.08 28.61
N THR A 509 40.11 -13.02 29.20
CA THR A 509 41.57 -13.16 29.04
C THR A 509 41.89 -14.21 27.97
N ILE A 510 42.84 -13.90 27.10
CA ILE A 510 43.31 -14.80 26.04
C ILE A 510 43.76 -16.13 26.63
N GLY A 511 43.30 -17.24 26.05
CA GLY A 511 43.72 -18.60 26.42
C GLY A 511 43.12 -19.11 27.73
N GLN A 512 42.17 -18.40 28.33
CA GLN A 512 41.55 -18.81 29.60
C GLN A 512 40.03 -18.73 29.54
N ILE A 513 39.37 -19.75 30.07
CA ILE A 513 37.97 -19.67 30.47
C ILE A 513 37.96 -19.22 31.92
N SER A 514 37.52 -18.00 32.18
CA SER A 514 37.33 -17.50 33.54
C SER A 514 36.19 -18.28 34.20
N THR A 515 36.56 -19.14 35.14
CA THR A 515 35.63 -19.97 35.92
C THR A 515 35.15 -19.23 37.17
N GLY A 516 34.08 -19.70 37.80
CA GLY A 516 33.53 -19.09 39.02
C GLY A 516 32.72 -17.82 38.78
N VAL A 517 32.22 -17.62 37.55
CA VAL A 517 31.26 -16.55 37.25
C VAL A 517 29.87 -17.01 37.67
N ASP A 518 29.72 -17.26 38.96
CA ASP A 518 28.49 -17.81 39.53
C ASP A 518 27.46 -16.70 39.81
N VAL A 519 26.19 -16.98 39.51
CA VAL A 519 25.07 -16.10 39.81
C VAL A 519 24.10 -16.83 40.74
N THR A 520 23.86 -16.25 41.92
CA THR A 520 22.73 -16.65 42.76
C THR A 520 21.59 -15.66 42.56
N LEU A 521 20.50 -16.12 41.95
CA LEU A 521 19.27 -15.36 41.80
C LEU A 521 18.66 -15.16 43.19
N SER A 522 18.76 -13.93 43.70
CA SER A 522 18.30 -13.57 45.05
C SER A 522 16.82 -13.21 45.08
N ALA A 523 16.24 -13.12 46.29
CA ALA A 523 14.88 -12.62 46.48
C ALA A 523 14.66 -11.20 45.91
N ALA A 524 15.71 -10.38 45.81
CA ALA A 524 15.68 -9.05 45.18
C ALA A 524 15.52 -9.10 43.65
N ALA A 525 15.73 -10.28 43.05
CA ALA A 525 15.41 -10.54 41.65
C ALA A 525 14.05 -11.21 41.48
N ARG A 526 13.20 -11.33 42.52
CA ARG A 526 11.87 -11.92 42.32
C ARG A 526 10.96 -10.97 41.57
N SER A 527 10.22 -11.52 40.62
CA SER A 527 9.14 -10.80 39.96
C SER A 527 7.99 -10.57 40.96
N GLY A 528 7.45 -9.36 40.98
CA GLY A 528 6.23 -9.03 41.72
C GLY A 528 4.97 -9.36 40.92
N THR A 529 3.81 -9.11 41.51
CA THR A 529 2.50 -9.26 40.87
C THR A 529 1.57 -8.11 41.23
N ILE A 530 0.65 -7.79 40.33
CA ILE A 530 -0.45 -6.84 40.55
C ILE A 530 -1.77 -7.61 40.43
N SER A 531 -2.69 -7.41 41.38
CA SER A 531 -4.01 -8.02 41.35
C SER A 531 -5.11 -7.04 41.76
N GLY A 532 -6.33 -7.33 41.30
CA GLY A 532 -7.47 -6.48 41.55
C GLY A 532 -8.76 -7.03 41.00
N ARG A 533 -9.77 -6.16 40.94
CA ARG A 533 -11.11 -6.49 40.46
C ARG A 533 -11.68 -5.37 39.61
N VAL A 534 -12.30 -5.75 38.50
CA VAL A 534 -13.00 -4.84 37.58
C VAL A 534 -14.50 -5.07 37.70
N THR A 535 -15.23 -4.00 37.97
CA THR A 535 -16.69 -4.04 38.21
C THR A 535 -17.44 -3.06 37.35
N ASP A 536 -18.72 -3.33 37.13
CA ASP A 536 -19.66 -2.39 36.54
C ASP A 536 -20.00 -1.29 37.55
N ALA A 537 -19.82 -0.03 37.16
CA ALA A 537 -19.99 1.12 38.04
C ALA A 537 -21.42 1.32 38.58
N VAL A 538 -22.43 0.71 37.94
CA VAL A 538 -23.84 0.84 38.34
C VAL A 538 -24.26 -0.36 39.17
N THR A 539 -23.95 -1.57 38.71
CA THR A 539 -24.45 -2.82 39.34
C THR A 539 -23.49 -3.40 40.37
N GLY A 540 -22.21 -3.00 40.35
CA GLY A 540 -21.16 -3.57 41.20
C GLY A 540 -20.77 -5.02 40.85
N LEU A 541 -21.38 -5.61 39.81
CA LEU A 541 -21.06 -6.95 39.33
C LEU A 541 -19.70 -6.97 38.65
N GLY A 542 -19.02 -8.11 38.73
CA GLY A 542 -17.75 -8.32 38.05
C GLY A 542 -17.91 -8.30 36.54
N ILE A 543 -16.96 -7.69 35.84
CA ILE A 543 -16.93 -7.69 34.37
C ILE A 543 -15.89 -8.72 33.91
N PRO A 544 -16.29 -9.81 33.23
CA PRO A 544 -15.36 -10.78 32.67
C PRO A 544 -14.67 -10.28 31.40
N ASP A 545 -13.50 -10.85 31.11
CA ASP A 545 -12.74 -10.67 29.88
C ASP A 545 -12.38 -9.21 29.54
N VAL A 546 -12.15 -8.39 30.57
CA VAL A 546 -11.49 -7.10 30.44
C VAL A 546 -9.98 -7.35 30.32
N ILE A 547 -9.36 -6.76 29.30
CA ILE A 547 -7.92 -6.86 29.09
C ILE A 547 -7.24 -5.86 30.02
N VAL A 548 -6.40 -6.34 30.92
CA VAL A 548 -5.62 -5.51 31.84
C VAL A 548 -4.18 -5.46 31.36
N VAL A 549 -3.72 -4.27 30.96
CA VAL A 549 -2.35 -4.03 30.48
C VAL A 549 -1.55 -3.37 31.59
N PHE A 550 -0.35 -3.89 31.86
CA PHE A 550 0.61 -3.34 32.81
C PHE A 550 1.79 -2.80 32.01
N ASP A 551 1.92 -1.48 31.89
CA ASP A 551 2.99 -0.79 31.14
C ASP A 551 4.00 -0.23 32.15
N ASP A 552 5.24 -0.73 32.16
CA ASP A 552 6.29 -0.18 33.03
C ASP A 552 6.65 1.22 32.54
N ALA A 553 6.47 2.22 33.39
CA ALA A 553 6.69 3.61 33.01
C ALA A 553 8.18 3.96 32.88
N ASP A 554 9.08 3.14 33.45
CA ASP A 554 10.51 3.40 33.53
C ASP A 554 11.34 2.43 32.65
N SER A 555 10.71 1.47 31.97
CA SER A 555 11.35 0.53 31.04
C SER A 555 10.41 0.13 29.89
N ASP A 556 10.89 -0.64 28.89
CA ASP A 556 10.03 -1.20 27.83
C ASP A 556 9.27 -2.47 28.27
N GLY A 557 9.19 -2.74 29.58
CA GLY A 557 8.51 -3.92 30.13
C GLY A 557 6.99 -3.79 30.11
N PHE A 558 6.28 -4.81 29.64
CA PHE A 558 4.81 -4.87 29.75
C PHE A 558 4.29 -6.26 30.11
N GLY A 559 3.12 -6.29 30.75
CA GLY A 559 2.36 -7.51 31.06
C GLY A 559 0.90 -7.38 30.65
N VAL A 560 0.21 -8.52 30.51
CA VAL A 560 -1.23 -8.57 30.20
C VAL A 560 -1.92 -9.62 31.06
N ALA A 561 -3.14 -9.33 31.52
CA ALA A 561 -4.05 -10.27 32.17
C ALA A 561 -5.48 -10.08 31.65
N HIS A 562 -6.35 -11.07 31.90
CA HIS A 562 -7.78 -10.98 31.62
C HIS A 562 -8.56 -11.12 32.94
N THR A 563 -9.71 -10.46 33.04
CA THR A 563 -10.58 -10.66 34.20
C THR A 563 -11.40 -11.95 34.09
N GLU A 564 -11.56 -12.61 35.23
CA GLU A 564 -12.41 -13.79 35.39
C GLU A 564 -13.91 -13.43 35.45
N ALA A 565 -14.77 -14.46 35.53
CA ALA A 565 -16.23 -14.32 35.61
C ALA A 565 -16.72 -13.33 36.69
N ASP A 566 -16.01 -13.25 37.82
CA ASP A 566 -16.33 -12.38 38.95
C ASP A 566 -15.61 -11.01 38.91
N GLY A 567 -14.89 -10.73 37.81
CA GLY A 567 -14.14 -9.51 37.56
C GLY A 567 -12.72 -9.50 38.15
N ARG A 568 -12.27 -10.55 38.85
CA ARG A 568 -10.91 -10.59 39.41
C ARG A 568 -9.86 -10.78 38.33
N TYR A 569 -8.67 -10.24 38.55
CA TYR A 569 -7.51 -10.48 37.72
C TYR A 569 -6.24 -10.51 38.56
N ALA A 570 -5.21 -11.16 38.03
CA ALA A 570 -3.84 -11.09 38.53
C ALA A 570 -2.88 -11.04 37.34
N SER A 571 -1.86 -10.20 37.43
CA SER A 571 -0.77 -10.19 36.47
C SER A 571 0.01 -11.51 36.54
N GLY A 572 0.65 -11.86 35.43
CA GLY A 572 1.82 -12.74 35.50
C GLY A 572 2.98 -12.08 36.27
N PRO A 573 4.16 -12.72 36.28
CA PRO A 573 5.37 -12.15 36.87
C PRO A 573 5.72 -10.80 36.22
N LEU A 574 5.86 -9.76 37.05
CA LEU A 574 6.30 -8.43 36.64
C LEU A 574 7.67 -8.11 37.26
N ASP A 575 8.57 -7.48 36.51
CA ASP A 575 9.83 -7.02 37.05
C ASP A 575 9.60 -5.89 38.08
N PRO A 576 10.54 -5.63 39.02
CA PRO A 576 10.40 -4.51 39.93
C PRO A 576 10.42 -3.19 39.15
N GLY A 577 9.40 -2.35 39.32
CA GLY A 577 9.20 -1.16 38.49
C GLY A 577 7.95 -0.36 38.89
N ASN A 578 7.63 0.66 38.10
CA ASN A 578 6.47 1.53 38.33
C ASN A 578 5.48 1.40 37.18
N TYR A 579 4.37 0.72 37.41
CA TYR A 579 3.44 0.34 36.35
C TYR A 579 2.30 1.32 36.19
N THR A 580 2.00 1.68 34.95
CA THR A 580 0.70 2.21 34.54
C THR A 580 -0.23 1.05 34.21
N VAL A 581 -1.41 1.01 34.82
CA VAL A 581 -2.37 -0.09 34.61
C VAL A 581 -3.55 0.42 33.78
N GLN A 582 -3.82 -0.23 32.65
CA GLN A 582 -4.93 0.07 31.75
C GLN A 582 -5.96 -1.06 31.74
N PHE A 583 -7.23 -0.71 31.84
CA PHE A 583 -8.38 -1.60 31.68
C PHE A 583 -8.99 -1.35 30.31
N LEU A 584 -8.64 -2.20 29.36
CA LEU A 584 -9.03 -2.10 27.96
C LEU A 584 -10.28 -2.93 27.68
N THR A 585 -11.24 -2.31 27.00
CA THR A 585 -12.49 -2.91 26.54
C THR A 585 -12.45 -3.09 25.03
N LEU A 586 -13.03 -4.18 24.52
CA LEU A 586 -13.04 -4.47 23.09
C LEU A 586 -14.09 -3.63 22.37
N THR A 587 -13.85 -3.23 21.13
CA THR A 587 -14.79 -2.43 20.33
C THR A 587 -15.78 -3.25 19.50
N SER A 588 -15.68 -4.58 19.58
CA SER A 588 -16.52 -5.53 18.82
C SER A 588 -17.83 -5.82 19.55
N GLU A 589 -18.96 -5.76 18.83
CA GLU A 589 -20.30 -6.09 19.34
C GLU A 589 -20.45 -7.49 19.96
N ARG A 590 -19.55 -8.43 19.62
CA ARG A 590 -19.54 -9.79 20.19
C ARG A 590 -18.92 -9.84 21.58
N ALA A 591 -18.18 -8.82 21.98
CA ALA A 591 -17.57 -8.73 23.28
C ALA A 591 -18.55 -8.14 24.30
N THR A 592 -18.75 -8.83 25.41
CA THR A 592 -19.57 -8.34 26.53
C THR A 592 -19.02 -7.06 27.14
N THR A 593 -17.72 -6.78 26.95
CA THR A 593 -17.04 -5.58 27.43
C THR A 593 -17.25 -4.35 26.54
N ALA A 594 -17.76 -4.50 25.32
CA ALA A 594 -17.87 -3.41 24.33
C ALA A 594 -18.85 -2.29 24.68
N ARG A 595 -19.62 -2.45 25.76
CA ARG A 595 -20.49 -1.41 26.30
C ARG A 595 -19.79 -0.48 27.29
N TYR A 596 -18.59 -0.83 27.76
CA TYR A 596 -17.86 -0.08 28.78
C TYR A 596 -16.76 0.78 28.18
N LEU A 597 -16.47 1.90 28.83
CA LEU A 597 -15.33 2.75 28.51
C LEU A 597 -14.05 2.13 29.07
N SER A 598 -12.98 2.18 28.28
CA SER A 598 -11.64 1.86 28.77
C SER A 598 -11.13 2.97 29.70
N GLU A 599 -10.35 2.60 30.71
CA GLU A 599 -9.76 3.55 31.66
C GLU A 599 -8.38 3.09 32.14
N TYR A 600 -7.66 3.99 32.80
CA TYR A 600 -6.42 3.76 33.51
C TYR A 600 -6.65 3.85 35.01
N TYR A 601 -5.85 3.15 35.80
CA TYR A 601 -5.93 3.24 37.25
C TYR A 601 -5.43 4.62 37.77
N PRO A 602 -6.09 5.23 38.78
CA PRO A 602 -7.42 4.93 39.33
C PRO A 602 -8.51 5.78 38.64
N GLY A 603 -9.28 5.17 37.72
CA GLY A 603 -10.45 5.81 37.08
C GLY A 603 -10.12 7.01 36.17
N ARG A 604 -9.00 6.94 35.44
CA ARG A 604 -8.48 8.02 34.58
C ARG A 604 -8.71 7.68 33.10
N ALA A 605 -9.24 8.62 32.33
CA ALA A 605 -9.50 8.38 30.90
C ALA A 605 -8.23 8.48 30.01
N VAL A 606 -7.14 9.05 30.54
CA VAL A 606 -5.94 9.38 29.76
C VAL A 606 -4.70 8.87 30.47
N TYR A 607 -3.79 8.28 29.70
CA TYR A 607 -2.52 7.71 30.17
C TYR A 607 -1.71 8.66 31.07
N GLY A 608 -1.54 9.92 30.66
CA GLY A 608 -0.74 10.90 31.40
C GLY A 608 -1.31 11.33 32.75
N LEU A 609 -2.55 10.93 33.08
CA LEU A 609 -3.19 11.19 34.37
C LEU A 609 -3.23 9.94 35.27
N ALA A 610 -2.76 8.80 34.78
CA ALA A 610 -2.74 7.55 35.51
C ALA A 610 -1.76 7.62 36.70
N GLU A 611 -2.13 6.98 37.80
CA GLU A 611 -1.22 6.84 38.94
C GLU A 611 -0.31 5.64 38.70
N ARG A 612 0.97 5.79 39.06
CA ARG A 612 1.96 4.73 38.93
C ARG A 612 1.85 3.78 40.12
N VAL A 613 1.81 2.48 39.84
CA VAL A 613 1.75 1.41 40.83
C VAL A 613 3.18 0.86 41.06
N PRO A 614 3.83 1.16 42.19
CA PRO A 614 5.17 0.64 42.47
C PRO A 614 5.10 -0.85 42.81
N VAL A 615 5.88 -1.65 42.10
CA VAL A 615 6.05 -3.09 42.34
C VAL A 615 7.49 -3.31 42.80
N ALA A 616 7.66 -3.66 44.07
CA ALA A 616 8.96 -4.08 44.60
C ALA A 616 9.23 -5.57 44.29
N ALA A 617 10.49 -5.99 44.40
CA ALA A 617 10.88 -7.38 44.14
C ALA A 617 10.10 -8.38 45.01
N GLY A 618 9.45 -9.34 44.35
CA GLY A 618 8.60 -10.35 44.97
C GLY A 618 7.34 -9.81 45.67
N ALA A 619 7.02 -8.53 45.51
CA ALA A 619 5.84 -7.93 46.12
C ALA A 619 4.56 -8.36 45.41
N ALA A 620 3.54 -8.72 46.20
CA ALA A 620 2.18 -8.92 45.71
C ALA A 620 1.38 -7.64 46.00
N VAL A 621 1.20 -6.80 44.98
CA VAL A 621 0.39 -5.59 45.06
C VAL A 621 -1.06 -5.98 44.75
N SER A 622 -1.97 -5.64 45.65
CA SER A 622 -3.40 -5.95 45.51
C SER A 622 -4.25 -4.71 45.69
N GLY A 623 -5.53 -4.79 45.31
CA GLY A 623 -6.48 -3.68 45.44
C GLY A 623 -6.43 -2.66 44.31
N ILE A 624 -5.74 -2.98 43.21
CA ILE A 624 -5.75 -2.17 41.99
C ILE A 624 -7.08 -2.44 41.27
N ASN A 625 -8.13 -1.75 41.67
CA ASN A 625 -9.49 -2.02 41.20
C ASN A 625 -9.96 -0.99 40.16
N ALA A 626 -10.93 -1.40 39.34
CA ALA A 626 -11.61 -0.52 38.39
C ALA A 626 -13.13 -0.66 38.48
N SER A 627 -13.83 0.44 38.20
CA SER A 627 -15.28 0.53 38.23
C SER A 627 -15.73 1.16 36.92
N LEU A 628 -15.84 0.33 35.87
CA LEU A 628 -16.03 0.78 34.50
C LEU A 628 -17.44 1.33 34.30
N ARG A 629 -17.50 2.51 33.68
CA ARG A 629 -18.76 3.15 33.28
C ARG A 629 -19.20 2.66 31.91
N LEU A 630 -20.51 2.65 31.69
CA LEU A 630 -21.07 2.44 30.35
C LEU A 630 -20.70 3.62 29.45
N GLY A 631 -20.28 3.32 28.23
CA GLY A 631 -20.17 4.29 27.16
C GLY A 631 -21.54 4.62 26.56
N ALA A 632 -21.58 5.66 25.75
CA ALA A 632 -22.71 5.99 24.92
C ALA A 632 -22.95 4.91 23.84
N SER A 633 -24.13 4.94 23.23
CA SER A 633 -24.46 4.08 22.10
C SER A 633 -25.12 4.84 20.96
N ILE A 634 -24.92 4.36 19.73
CA ILE A 634 -25.59 4.85 18.51
C ILE A 634 -26.31 3.67 17.87
N SER A 635 -27.59 3.82 17.56
CA SER A 635 -28.39 2.75 16.94
C SER A 635 -29.29 3.27 15.83
N GLY A 636 -29.56 2.39 14.87
CA GLY A 636 -30.46 2.66 13.76
C GLY A 636 -30.69 1.42 12.93
N THR A 637 -31.25 1.64 11.75
CA THR A 637 -31.56 0.63 10.74
C THR A 637 -30.95 0.99 9.40
N VAL A 638 -30.60 -0.03 8.63
CA VAL A 638 -30.07 0.10 7.27
C VAL A 638 -31.01 -0.61 6.31
N SER A 639 -31.55 0.13 5.35
CA SER A 639 -32.33 -0.38 4.22
C SER A 639 -31.64 -0.09 2.89
N GLY A 640 -32.06 -0.77 1.83
CA GLY A 640 -31.58 -0.49 0.47
C GLY A 640 -32.64 0.23 -0.35
N ASP A 641 -32.25 1.05 -1.30
CA ASP A 641 -33.21 1.60 -2.26
C ASP A 641 -33.82 0.47 -3.11
N GLY A 642 -35.14 0.34 -3.09
CA GLY A 642 -35.88 -0.78 -3.70
C GLY A 642 -35.58 -2.16 -3.09
N ALA A 643 -34.85 -2.24 -1.98
CA ALA A 643 -34.66 -3.45 -1.18
C ALA A 643 -35.13 -3.19 0.26
N GLY A 644 -35.60 -4.23 0.94
CA GLY A 644 -35.96 -4.08 2.35
C GLY A 644 -34.75 -3.80 3.26
N ALA A 645 -34.83 -4.28 4.49
CA ALA A 645 -33.72 -4.19 5.42
C ALA A 645 -32.47 -4.95 4.90
N LEU A 646 -31.28 -4.36 5.11
CA LEU A 646 -30.02 -4.94 4.66
C LEU A 646 -29.26 -5.58 5.81
N GLN A 647 -29.04 -6.90 5.71
CA GLN A 647 -28.27 -7.68 6.68
C GLN A 647 -26.78 -7.66 6.38
N GLY A 648 -25.95 -7.67 7.43
CA GLY A 648 -24.52 -7.87 7.30
C GLY A 648 -23.73 -6.65 6.83
N VAL A 649 -24.31 -5.45 6.88
CA VAL A 649 -23.61 -4.19 6.60
C VAL A 649 -22.70 -3.90 7.79
N PHE A 650 -21.44 -3.59 7.52
CA PHE A 650 -20.45 -3.26 8.56
C PHE A 650 -20.52 -1.77 8.86
N VAL A 651 -20.83 -1.41 10.11
CA VAL A 651 -21.04 -0.03 10.55
C VAL A 651 -19.88 0.38 11.44
N VAL A 652 -19.30 1.54 11.17
CA VAL A 652 -18.13 2.06 11.91
C VAL A 652 -18.40 3.48 12.38
N ALA A 653 -18.14 3.78 13.65
CA ALA A 653 -18.08 5.15 14.15
C ALA A 653 -16.63 5.61 14.26
N TYR A 654 -16.30 6.70 13.57
CA TYR A 654 -15.02 7.39 13.68
C TYR A 654 -15.18 8.65 14.51
N ASP A 655 -14.14 8.97 15.27
CA ASP A 655 -14.04 10.26 15.96
C ASP A 655 -14.01 11.40 14.94
N ALA A 656 -15.02 12.28 14.96
CA ALA A 656 -15.13 13.36 13.99
C ALA A 656 -14.15 14.52 14.30
N SER A 657 -13.60 14.56 15.51
CA SER A 657 -12.67 15.61 15.95
C SER A 657 -11.19 15.25 15.70
N ASP A 658 -10.90 13.99 15.41
CA ASP A 658 -9.55 13.49 15.21
C ASP A 658 -9.24 13.33 13.72
N PRO A 659 -8.27 14.07 13.15
CA PRO A 659 -7.89 13.95 11.74
C PRO A 659 -7.34 12.57 11.38
N ALA A 660 -6.87 11.77 12.35
CA ALA A 660 -6.47 10.38 12.13
C ALA A 660 -7.67 9.42 12.01
N ARG A 661 -8.89 9.87 12.31
CA ARG A 661 -10.17 9.14 12.24
C ARG A 661 -10.05 7.71 12.79
N PRO A 662 -9.64 7.50 14.04
CA PRO A 662 -9.63 6.16 14.63
C PRO A 662 -11.06 5.63 14.75
N ALA A 663 -11.27 4.36 14.40
CA ALA A 663 -12.53 3.67 14.67
C ALA A 663 -12.72 3.50 16.17
N ARG A 664 -13.88 3.91 16.68
CA ARG A 664 -14.22 3.92 18.12
C ARG A 664 -15.23 2.84 18.50
N ALA A 665 -16.11 2.47 17.58
CA ALA A 665 -17.02 1.34 17.73
C ALA A 665 -17.35 0.75 16.36
N THR A 666 -17.66 -0.55 16.33
CA THR A 666 -18.14 -1.24 15.13
C THR A 666 -19.37 -2.09 15.44
N ALA A 667 -20.21 -2.30 14.44
CA ALA A 667 -21.39 -3.16 14.51
C ALA A 667 -21.67 -3.82 13.16
N VAL A 668 -22.46 -4.89 13.15
CA VAL A 668 -22.97 -5.53 11.93
C VAL A 668 -24.49 -5.53 11.96
N THR A 669 -25.12 -5.16 10.85
CA THR A 669 -26.59 -5.18 10.80
C THR A 669 -27.16 -6.59 10.87
N ASP A 670 -28.23 -6.76 11.65
CA ASP A 670 -28.98 -8.02 11.75
C ASP A 670 -29.90 -8.25 10.53
N ALA A 671 -30.67 -9.34 10.54
CA ALA A 671 -31.61 -9.67 9.45
C ALA A 671 -32.72 -8.62 9.24
N ALA A 672 -33.00 -7.79 10.25
CA ALA A 672 -33.93 -6.67 10.18
C ALA A 672 -33.21 -5.34 9.91
N GLY A 673 -31.93 -5.37 9.54
CA GLY A 673 -31.12 -4.20 9.23
C GLY A 673 -30.71 -3.38 10.45
N ARG A 674 -30.96 -3.85 11.68
CA ARG A 674 -30.68 -3.10 12.90
C ARG A 674 -29.22 -3.22 13.29
N TYR A 675 -28.64 -2.13 13.78
CA TYR A 675 -27.30 -2.10 14.34
C TYR A 675 -27.25 -1.32 15.66
N THR A 676 -26.23 -1.58 16.49
CA THR A 676 -25.96 -0.78 17.69
C THR A 676 -24.47 -0.70 17.96
N LEU A 677 -23.90 0.49 17.78
CA LEU A 677 -22.56 0.87 18.21
C LEU A 677 -22.58 1.14 19.71
N ARG A 678 -21.65 0.57 20.48
CA ARG A 678 -21.61 0.65 21.96
C ARG A 678 -20.24 1.10 22.44
N GLY A 679 -20.16 1.54 23.69
CA GLY A 679 -18.88 1.86 24.34
C GLY A 679 -18.26 3.16 23.87
N LEU A 680 -19.05 4.08 23.29
CA LEU A 680 -18.55 5.34 22.75
C LEU A 680 -18.32 6.36 23.87
N PRO A 681 -17.15 7.01 23.95
CA PRO A 681 -16.99 8.22 24.75
C PRO A 681 -17.98 9.33 24.33
N ALA A 682 -18.29 10.27 25.22
CA ALA A 682 -19.04 11.45 24.84
C ALA A 682 -18.26 12.24 23.78
N GLY A 683 -18.93 12.66 22.71
CA GLY A 683 -18.25 13.29 21.58
C GLY A 683 -19.08 13.32 20.31
N GLN A 684 -18.40 13.64 19.21
CA GLN A 684 -18.99 13.73 17.87
C GLN A 684 -18.41 12.63 16.98
N TYR A 685 -19.28 11.94 16.25
CA TYR A 685 -18.89 10.78 15.47
C TYR A 685 -19.39 10.85 14.04
N THR A 686 -18.52 10.53 13.10
CA THR A 686 -18.93 10.20 11.74
C THR A 686 -19.24 8.70 11.68
N VAL A 687 -20.45 8.34 11.24
CA VAL A 687 -20.87 6.95 11.08
C VAL A 687 -20.76 6.55 9.61
N GLU A 688 -20.05 5.46 9.32
CA GLU A 688 -19.85 4.91 7.98
C GLU A 688 -20.51 3.53 7.87
N PHE A 689 -21.13 3.28 6.72
CA PHE A 689 -21.78 2.02 6.35
C PHE A 689 -21.02 1.39 5.18
N ILE A 690 -20.36 0.28 5.46
CA ILE A 690 -19.50 -0.42 4.51
C ILE A 690 -20.18 -1.72 4.09
N THR A 691 -20.51 -1.81 2.81
CA THR A 691 -21.19 -2.96 2.20
C THR A 691 -20.22 -3.95 1.56
N ALA A 692 -19.06 -3.49 1.07
CA ALA A 692 -18.07 -4.30 0.35
C ALA A 692 -17.55 -5.51 1.16
N VAL A 693 -17.49 -5.38 2.49
CA VAL A 693 -17.06 -6.45 3.40
C VAL A 693 -18.21 -7.34 3.89
N SER A 694 -19.44 -7.09 3.45
CA SER A 694 -20.61 -7.88 3.83
C SER A 694 -20.49 -9.29 3.28
N ARG A 695 -20.82 -10.29 4.11
CA ARG A 695 -20.95 -11.69 3.65
C ARG A 695 -22.21 -11.91 2.82
N ASN A 696 -23.21 -11.02 2.93
CA ASN A 696 -24.46 -11.11 2.18
C ASN A 696 -24.29 -10.47 0.79
N SER A 697 -24.49 -11.28 -0.27
CA SER A 697 -24.35 -10.82 -1.66
C SER A 697 -25.39 -9.76 -2.06
N THR A 698 -26.58 -9.77 -1.48
CA THR A 698 -27.61 -8.74 -1.70
C THR A 698 -27.15 -7.40 -1.15
N SER A 699 -26.57 -7.38 0.05
CA SER A 699 -26.07 -6.15 0.68
C SER A 699 -24.86 -5.58 -0.05
N ARG A 700 -23.99 -6.42 -0.65
CA ARG A 700 -22.82 -5.98 -1.43
C ARG A 700 -23.16 -5.19 -2.70
N GLN A 701 -24.42 -5.20 -3.14
CA GLN A 701 -24.87 -4.41 -4.30
C GLN A 701 -25.12 -2.95 -3.97
N PHE A 702 -25.21 -2.61 -2.69
CA PHE A 702 -25.48 -1.26 -2.22
C PHE A 702 -24.19 -0.49 -2.00
N GLN A 703 -24.30 0.81 -2.19
CA GLN A 703 -23.16 1.70 -2.17
C GLN A 703 -22.67 1.96 -0.74
N ARG A 704 -21.39 2.25 -0.58
CA ARG A 704 -20.82 2.72 0.70
C ARG A 704 -21.33 4.13 0.97
N ALA A 705 -21.73 4.42 2.21
CA ALA A 705 -22.21 5.75 2.58
C ALA A 705 -21.74 6.17 3.97
N LEU A 706 -21.63 7.48 4.16
CA LEU A 706 -21.55 8.11 5.48
C LEU A 706 -22.97 8.53 5.88
N TYR A 707 -23.29 8.42 7.16
CA TYR A 707 -24.55 8.95 7.69
C TYR A 707 -24.61 10.47 7.51
N ASP A 708 -25.67 10.96 6.88
CA ASP A 708 -26.06 12.38 6.92
C ASP A 708 -27.57 12.48 7.17
N PRO A 709 -28.01 13.24 8.20
CA PRO A 709 -29.43 13.42 8.48
C PRO A 709 -30.21 14.11 7.35
N ASN A 710 -29.54 14.78 6.41
CA ASN A 710 -30.16 15.50 5.29
C ASN A 710 -30.22 14.68 3.99
N GLY A 711 -29.78 13.41 4.00
CA GLY A 711 -30.00 12.47 2.91
C GLY A 711 -29.04 12.57 1.71
N ASN A 712 -28.11 13.51 1.71
CA ASN A 712 -27.01 13.62 0.75
C ASN A 712 -25.72 13.71 1.56
N ALA A 713 -24.77 12.78 1.40
CA ALA A 713 -23.51 12.84 2.13
C ALA A 713 -22.48 13.67 1.34
N PRO A 714 -22.25 14.96 1.65
CA PRO A 714 -21.09 15.70 1.15
C PRO A 714 -19.79 15.10 1.71
N PRO A 715 -18.60 15.53 1.24
CA PRO A 715 -17.32 15.13 1.83
C PRO A 715 -17.17 15.40 3.34
N ASN A 716 -18.06 16.22 3.94
CA ASN A 716 -18.13 16.50 5.38
C ASN A 716 -19.53 16.18 5.95
N PRO A 717 -19.84 14.92 6.31
CA PRO A 717 -21.11 14.56 6.91
C PRO A 717 -21.30 15.26 8.27
N THR A 718 -22.53 15.65 8.59
CA THR A 718 -22.84 16.22 9.91
C THR A 718 -22.60 15.17 11.01
N PRO A 719 -21.69 15.39 11.97
CA PRO A 719 -21.38 14.38 12.98
C PRO A 719 -22.55 14.08 13.93
N VAL A 720 -22.71 12.81 14.29
CA VAL A 720 -23.64 12.36 15.32
C VAL A 720 -23.07 12.69 16.69
N GLN A 721 -23.75 13.56 17.45
CA GLN A 721 -23.39 13.85 18.83
C GLN A 721 -23.99 12.83 19.80
N VAL A 722 -23.16 12.36 20.74
CA VAL A 722 -23.56 11.51 21.87
C VAL A 722 -23.01 12.04 23.19
N ARG A 723 -23.79 11.89 24.26
CA ARG A 723 -23.40 12.24 25.63
C ARG A 723 -23.07 10.99 26.43
N ALA A 724 -22.35 11.16 27.54
CA ALA A 724 -21.87 10.05 28.35
C ALA A 724 -23.03 9.16 28.84
N GLY A 725 -22.96 7.86 28.54
CA GLY A 725 -23.94 6.86 28.96
C GLY A 725 -25.31 6.96 28.28
N GLU A 726 -25.52 7.88 27.33
CA GLU A 726 -26.78 8.02 26.61
C GLU A 726 -26.82 7.17 25.33
N GLY A 727 -28.02 6.71 24.97
CA GLY A 727 -28.28 6.04 23.69
C GLY A 727 -28.88 7.02 22.68
N ARG A 728 -28.26 7.11 21.49
CA ARG A 728 -28.75 7.88 20.35
C ARG A 728 -29.34 6.95 19.31
N ALA A 729 -30.67 6.91 19.24
CA ALA A 729 -31.42 6.11 18.27
C ALA A 729 -31.87 6.96 17.05
N GLY A 730 -32.38 6.29 16.02
CA GLY A 730 -32.91 6.94 14.80
C GLY A 730 -31.83 7.38 13.82
N ILE A 731 -30.63 6.80 13.91
CA ILE A 731 -29.57 7.00 12.93
C ILE A 731 -29.81 6.02 11.78
N ASP A 732 -30.92 6.19 11.08
CA ASP A 732 -31.37 5.31 10.01
C ASP A 732 -30.82 5.77 8.66
N ILE A 733 -30.50 4.84 7.76
CA ILE A 733 -30.06 5.17 6.40
C ILE A 733 -30.68 4.21 5.37
N THR A 734 -31.04 4.76 4.22
CA THR A 734 -31.35 3.98 3.01
C THR A 734 -30.18 4.11 2.05
N LEU A 735 -29.49 3.00 1.79
CA LEU A 735 -28.36 2.96 0.87
C LEU A 735 -28.86 2.88 -0.58
N GLY A 736 -28.34 3.74 -1.45
CA GLY A 736 -28.56 3.63 -2.89
C GLY A 736 -27.90 2.38 -3.45
N ARG A 737 -28.45 1.83 -4.55
CA ARG A 737 -27.75 0.78 -5.31
C ARG A 737 -26.48 1.38 -5.91
N GLY A 738 -25.35 0.72 -5.66
CA GLY A 738 -24.09 1.10 -6.27
C GLY A 738 -23.99 0.54 -7.69
N ALA A 739 -23.12 1.12 -8.49
CA ALA A 739 -22.77 0.63 -9.80
C ALA A 739 -22.11 -0.75 -9.71
N GLN A 740 -22.25 -1.51 -10.79
CA GLN A 740 -21.52 -2.74 -11.04
C GLN A 740 -20.46 -2.46 -12.08
N VAL A 741 -19.22 -2.88 -11.81
CA VAL A 741 -18.11 -2.74 -12.76
C VAL A 741 -17.61 -4.13 -13.10
N GLY A 742 -17.68 -4.49 -14.37
CA GLY A 742 -17.37 -5.82 -14.86
C GLY A 742 -16.58 -5.83 -16.17
N GLY A 743 -16.11 -7.01 -16.51
CA GLY A 743 -15.29 -7.27 -17.67
C GLY A 743 -14.82 -8.71 -17.65
N ARG A 744 -13.87 -9.02 -18.52
CA ARG A 744 -13.33 -10.36 -18.69
C ARG A 744 -11.82 -10.37 -18.58
N VAL A 745 -11.30 -11.37 -17.87
CA VAL A 745 -9.88 -11.65 -17.74
C VAL A 745 -9.57 -12.88 -18.57
N THR A 746 -8.71 -12.71 -19.56
CA THR A 746 -8.30 -13.80 -20.47
C THR A 746 -6.79 -13.98 -20.51
N ASP A 747 -6.36 -15.17 -20.85
CA ASP A 747 -4.97 -15.47 -21.19
C ASP A 747 -4.56 -14.72 -22.48
N SER A 748 -3.41 -14.04 -22.45
CA SER A 748 -2.94 -13.22 -23.57
C SER A 748 -2.58 -14.00 -24.84
N VAL A 749 -2.32 -15.30 -24.73
CA VAL A 749 -1.91 -16.19 -25.83
C VAL A 749 -3.09 -17.01 -26.33
N THR A 750 -3.80 -17.69 -25.43
CA THR A 750 -4.88 -18.63 -25.79
C THR A 750 -6.25 -17.96 -25.90
N GLY A 751 -6.44 -16.79 -25.27
CA GLY A 751 -7.74 -16.12 -25.17
C GLY A 751 -8.75 -16.83 -24.26
N ALA A 752 -8.34 -17.90 -23.57
CA ALA A 752 -9.17 -18.59 -22.59
C ALA A 752 -9.44 -17.71 -21.36
N GLY A 753 -10.59 -17.88 -20.70
CA GLY A 753 -10.91 -17.19 -19.46
C GLY A 753 -10.01 -17.65 -18.31
N VAL A 754 -9.57 -16.73 -17.46
CA VAL A 754 -8.77 -17.05 -16.27
C VAL A 754 -9.62 -16.89 -15.02
N ALA A 755 -9.92 -18.00 -14.36
CA ALA A 755 -10.79 -18.05 -13.18
C ALA A 755 -10.06 -17.70 -11.88
N GLY A 756 -10.79 -17.20 -10.87
CA GLY A 756 -10.26 -16.95 -9.53
C GLY A 756 -9.33 -15.73 -9.38
N VAL A 757 -9.19 -14.90 -10.42
CA VAL A 757 -8.45 -13.64 -10.38
C VAL A 757 -9.27 -12.59 -9.62
N SER A 758 -8.61 -11.83 -8.75
CA SER A 758 -9.26 -10.72 -8.02
C SER A 758 -9.15 -9.42 -8.80
N ALA A 759 -10.28 -8.93 -9.31
CA ALA A 759 -10.43 -7.61 -9.89
C ALA A 759 -10.72 -6.58 -8.78
N VAL A 760 -9.70 -5.84 -8.37
CA VAL A 760 -9.72 -4.86 -7.27
C VAL A 760 -9.91 -3.47 -7.85
N LEU A 761 -11.08 -2.89 -7.59
CA LEU A 761 -11.38 -1.50 -7.95
C LEU A 761 -10.78 -0.56 -6.91
N ILE A 762 -9.96 0.38 -7.36
CA ILE A 762 -9.18 1.30 -6.52
C ILE A 762 -9.61 2.72 -6.82
N ASP A 763 -9.94 3.49 -5.78
CA ASP A 763 -10.25 4.91 -5.90
C ASP A 763 -9.00 5.69 -6.32
N GLN A 764 -9.11 6.45 -7.42
CA GLN A 764 -7.97 7.12 -8.05
C GLN A 764 -7.28 8.13 -7.13
N PHE A 765 -8.03 8.76 -6.22
CA PHE A 765 -7.53 9.88 -5.42
C PHE A 765 -6.99 9.44 -4.06
N THR A 766 -7.65 8.46 -3.44
CA THR A 766 -7.25 7.93 -2.13
C THR A 766 -6.29 6.75 -2.25
N GLY A 767 -6.22 6.11 -3.42
CA GLY A 767 -5.47 4.86 -3.65
C GLY A 767 -6.04 3.67 -2.87
N GLN A 768 -7.23 3.81 -2.27
CA GLN A 768 -7.84 2.78 -1.44
C GLN A 768 -8.66 1.80 -2.29
N PRO A 769 -8.62 0.48 -2.00
CA PRO A 769 -9.53 -0.47 -2.62
C PRO A 769 -10.97 -0.22 -2.15
N VAL A 770 -11.91 -0.19 -3.10
CA VAL A 770 -13.33 0.12 -2.87
C VAL A 770 -14.22 -1.11 -3.01
N SER A 771 -13.95 -1.93 -4.04
CA SER A 771 -14.69 -3.16 -4.29
C SER A 771 -13.78 -4.21 -4.93
N VAL A 772 -14.13 -5.48 -4.77
CA VAL A 772 -13.44 -6.60 -5.40
C VAL A 772 -14.43 -7.54 -6.07
N GLY A 773 -14.09 -8.02 -7.26
CA GLY A 773 -14.81 -9.06 -7.99
C GLY A 773 -13.87 -10.24 -8.24
N LEU A 774 -14.37 -11.46 -8.16
CA LEU A 774 -13.62 -12.65 -8.54
C LEU A 774 -14.05 -13.08 -9.94
N THR A 775 -13.09 -13.51 -10.76
CA THR A 775 -13.41 -14.06 -12.07
C THR A 775 -13.99 -15.47 -11.97
N ASP A 776 -15.03 -15.74 -12.76
CA ASP A 776 -15.62 -17.07 -12.92
C ASP A 776 -14.79 -17.96 -13.87
N ALA A 777 -15.29 -19.18 -14.15
CA ALA A 777 -14.63 -20.14 -15.04
C ALA A 777 -14.40 -19.60 -16.48
N ASP A 778 -15.23 -18.67 -16.93
CA ASP A 778 -15.12 -18.04 -18.25
C ASP A 778 -14.27 -16.75 -18.21
N GLY A 779 -13.73 -16.40 -17.04
CA GLY A 779 -12.92 -15.21 -16.81
C GLY A 779 -13.73 -13.94 -16.54
N ASN A 780 -15.06 -14.01 -16.44
CA ASN A 780 -15.88 -12.82 -16.21
C ASN A 780 -15.83 -12.43 -14.74
N PHE A 781 -15.66 -11.15 -14.45
CA PHE A 781 -15.78 -10.61 -13.11
C PHE A 781 -16.89 -9.55 -13.05
N LEU A 782 -17.44 -9.40 -11.85
CA LEU A 782 -18.35 -8.32 -11.53
C LEU A 782 -18.04 -7.81 -10.12
N THR A 783 -17.70 -6.54 -10.03
CA THR A 783 -17.68 -5.79 -8.76
C THR A 783 -19.04 -5.15 -8.55
N SER A 784 -19.39 -4.79 -7.32
CA SER A 784 -20.71 -4.25 -7.00
C SER A 784 -20.65 -3.25 -5.85
N GLY A 785 -21.69 -2.43 -5.70
CA GLY A 785 -21.76 -1.45 -4.61
C GLY A 785 -20.79 -0.29 -4.79
N VAL A 786 -20.41 0.00 -6.04
CA VAL A 786 -19.43 1.03 -6.40
C VAL A 786 -20.13 2.39 -6.48
N ASN A 787 -19.58 3.39 -5.78
CA ASN A 787 -20.07 4.77 -5.90
C ASN A 787 -19.69 5.34 -7.28
N ARG A 788 -20.38 6.37 -7.74
CA ARG A 788 -19.92 7.11 -8.91
C ARG A 788 -18.58 7.79 -8.59
N GLY A 789 -17.67 7.83 -9.56
CA GLY A 789 -16.34 8.38 -9.33
C GLY A 789 -15.30 7.90 -10.34
N VAL A 790 -14.05 8.30 -10.09
CA VAL A 790 -12.89 7.95 -10.93
C VAL A 790 -12.09 6.84 -10.26
N TYR A 791 -11.86 5.77 -11.01
CA TYR A 791 -11.26 4.56 -10.50
C TYR A 791 -10.16 4.03 -11.40
N ARG A 792 -9.28 3.23 -10.81
CA ARG A 792 -8.40 2.29 -11.49
C ARG A 792 -8.80 0.87 -11.15
N LEU A 793 -8.44 -0.08 -12.01
CA LEU A 793 -8.73 -1.49 -11.78
C LEU A 793 -7.42 -2.28 -11.79
N LYS A 794 -7.14 -2.98 -10.69
CA LYS A 794 -6.00 -3.88 -10.55
C LYS A 794 -6.50 -5.32 -10.52
N PHE A 795 -5.92 -6.17 -11.34
CA PHE A 795 -6.11 -7.61 -11.34
C PHE A 795 -4.96 -8.26 -10.60
N THR A 796 -5.27 -8.96 -9.52
CA THR A 796 -4.27 -9.68 -8.73
C THR A 796 -4.55 -11.18 -8.70
N THR A 797 -3.49 -11.95 -8.92
CA THR A 797 -3.54 -13.41 -9.02
C THR A 797 -3.00 -14.10 -7.76
N VAL A 798 -2.27 -13.36 -6.92
CA VAL A 798 -1.57 -13.91 -5.75
C VAL A 798 -2.52 -14.52 -4.70
N PHE A 799 -3.78 -14.07 -4.67
CA PHE A 799 -4.83 -14.58 -3.77
C PHE A 799 -5.79 -15.57 -4.45
N ALA A 800 -5.56 -15.93 -5.71
CA ALA A 800 -6.44 -16.84 -6.42
C ALA A 800 -6.48 -18.21 -5.72
N LEU A 801 -7.67 -18.76 -5.52
CA LEU A 801 -7.81 -20.10 -4.94
C LEU A 801 -7.38 -21.19 -5.93
N ASP A 802 -7.52 -20.92 -7.23
CA ASP A 802 -7.01 -21.77 -8.31
C ASP A 802 -5.49 -21.57 -8.47
N PRO A 803 -4.67 -22.62 -8.29
CA PRO A 803 -3.23 -22.54 -8.50
C PRO A 803 -2.82 -22.14 -9.92
N THR A 804 -3.65 -22.44 -10.93
CA THR A 804 -3.36 -22.10 -12.33
C THR A 804 -3.41 -20.60 -12.56
N ALA A 805 -4.35 -19.90 -11.94
CA ALA A 805 -4.46 -18.44 -11.99
C ALA A 805 -3.24 -17.74 -11.37
N ARG A 806 -2.62 -18.35 -10.34
CA ARG A 806 -1.37 -17.85 -9.73
C ARG A 806 -0.16 -17.92 -10.65
N THR A 807 -0.27 -18.56 -11.82
CA THR A 807 0.80 -18.57 -12.83
C THR A 807 0.79 -17.31 -13.72
N TYR A 808 -0.23 -16.46 -13.61
CA TYR A 808 -0.32 -15.21 -14.37
C TYR A 808 0.24 -14.02 -13.59
N VAL A 809 0.78 -13.05 -14.32
CA VAL A 809 1.30 -11.79 -13.76
C VAL A 809 0.15 -10.85 -13.40
N ASP A 810 0.22 -10.22 -12.23
CA ASP A 810 -0.68 -9.12 -11.84
C ASP A 810 -0.69 -8.03 -12.93
N ALA A 811 -1.86 -7.46 -13.23
CA ALA A 811 -1.99 -6.43 -14.24
C ALA A 811 -2.94 -5.33 -13.79
N TRP A 812 -2.80 -4.17 -14.39
CA TRP A 812 -3.72 -3.06 -14.29
C TRP A 812 -4.47 -2.89 -15.61
N TRP A 813 -5.72 -2.45 -15.52
CA TRP A 813 -6.48 -2.12 -16.72
C TRP A 813 -5.94 -0.85 -17.40
N ASN A 814 -5.89 -0.88 -18.74
CA ASN A 814 -5.71 0.28 -19.60
C ASN A 814 -6.45 0.06 -20.93
N GLU A 815 -6.53 1.09 -21.77
CA GLU A 815 -7.25 1.03 -23.06
C GLU A 815 -6.65 0.00 -24.05
N SER A 816 -5.41 -0.41 -23.84
CA SER A 816 -4.72 -1.42 -24.65
C SER A 816 -4.98 -2.86 -24.18
N GLY A 817 -5.83 -3.07 -23.17
CA GLY A 817 -6.18 -4.40 -22.66
C GLY A 817 -5.28 -4.94 -21.56
N GLY A 818 -4.53 -4.08 -20.87
CA GLY A 818 -3.80 -4.40 -19.64
C GLY A 818 -2.31 -4.05 -19.66
N THR A 819 -1.75 -3.73 -18.49
CA THR A 819 -0.30 -3.48 -18.29
C THR A 819 0.14 -3.95 -16.90
N PRO A 820 1.32 -4.57 -16.73
CA PRO A 820 1.86 -4.87 -15.40
C PRO A 820 2.37 -3.60 -14.68
N ASN A 821 2.58 -2.49 -15.40
CA ASN A 821 3.10 -1.25 -14.84
C ASN A 821 1.96 -0.38 -14.25
N PRO A 822 1.96 -0.12 -12.92
CA PRO A 822 0.95 0.74 -12.31
C PRO A 822 0.96 2.17 -12.84
N ASP A 823 2.06 2.69 -13.39
CA ASP A 823 2.12 4.07 -13.90
C ASP A 823 1.41 4.24 -15.24
N GLU A 824 1.27 3.13 -15.99
CA GLU A 824 0.56 3.08 -17.28
C GLU A 824 -0.93 2.72 -17.15
N ALA A 825 -1.41 2.47 -15.93
CA ALA A 825 -2.79 2.09 -15.70
C ALA A 825 -3.74 3.26 -15.98
N ALA A 826 -4.74 3.03 -16.83
CA ALA A 826 -5.71 4.07 -17.16
C ALA A 826 -6.72 4.24 -16.01
N SER A 827 -7.17 5.48 -15.84
CA SER A 827 -8.33 5.77 -15.01
C SER A 827 -9.60 5.70 -15.86
N PHE A 828 -10.70 5.24 -15.26
CA PHE A 828 -12.02 5.29 -15.88
C PHE A 828 -13.04 5.83 -14.90
N VAL A 829 -14.13 6.35 -15.45
CA VAL A 829 -15.19 6.96 -14.65
C VAL A 829 -16.41 6.06 -14.60
N VAL A 830 -16.86 5.77 -13.39
CA VAL A 830 -18.12 5.09 -13.09
C VAL A 830 -19.19 6.16 -12.92
N VAL A 831 -20.10 6.24 -13.88
CA VAL A 831 -21.30 7.11 -13.85
C VAL A 831 -22.59 6.31 -14.07
N ASP A 832 -22.48 5.23 -14.85
CA ASP A 832 -23.57 4.31 -15.13
C ASP A 832 -23.70 3.22 -14.06
N VAL A 833 -24.91 2.68 -13.89
CA VAL A 833 -25.18 1.60 -12.95
C VAL A 833 -24.50 0.28 -13.34
N ASN A 834 -24.13 0.12 -14.61
CA ASN A 834 -23.38 -1.02 -15.13
C ASN A 834 -22.27 -0.51 -16.05
N VAL A 835 -21.03 -0.69 -15.64
CA VAL A 835 -19.83 -0.42 -16.44
C VAL A 835 -19.26 -1.76 -16.85
N SER A 836 -19.16 -2.02 -18.15
CA SER A 836 -18.70 -3.29 -18.71
C SER A 836 -17.61 -3.10 -19.76
N GLY A 837 -16.95 -4.18 -20.17
CA GLY A 837 -15.91 -4.15 -21.21
C GLY A 837 -14.54 -3.71 -20.69
N LEU A 838 -14.34 -3.72 -19.37
CA LEU A 838 -13.04 -3.49 -18.75
C LEU A 838 -12.20 -4.77 -18.77
N ASP A 839 -11.93 -5.24 -19.98
CA ASP A 839 -11.28 -6.52 -20.22
C ASP A 839 -9.76 -6.39 -20.07
N VAL A 840 -9.12 -7.45 -19.57
CA VAL A 840 -7.67 -7.55 -19.47
C VAL A 840 -7.17 -8.88 -20.01
N ARG A 841 -6.03 -8.83 -20.69
CA ARG A 841 -5.28 -10.00 -21.13
C ARG A 841 -4.08 -10.20 -20.20
N LEU A 842 -4.13 -11.22 -19.37
CA LEU A 842 -3.03 -11.56 -18.48
C LEU A 842 -1.95 -12.33 -19.21
N GLN A 843 -0.71 -11.92 -19.00
CA GLN A 843 0.46 -12.64 -19.46
C GLN A 843 0.80 -13.75 -18.47
N GLN A 844 1.17 -14.91 -19.00
CA GLN A 844 1.69 -15.98 -18.17
C GLN A 844 3.04 -15.56 -17.59
N GLY A 845 3.12 -15.51 -16.27
CA GLY A 845 4.36 -15.27 -15.55
C GLY A 845 5.27 -16.48 -15.67
N GLY A 846 6.57 -16.25 -15.49
CA GLY A 846 7.47 -17.37 -15.29
C GLY A 846 7.30 -17.97 -13.91
N THR A 847 7.86 -19.16 -13.74
CA THR A 847 7.87 -19.89 -12.48
C THR A 847 9.30 -20.12 -12.03
N ILE A 848 9.53 -20.15 -10.72
CA ILE A 848 10.79 -20.59 -10.13
C ILE A 848 10.48 -21.81 -9.29
N SER A 849 11.09 -22.95 -9.63
CA SER A 849 10.89 -24.20 -8.91
C SER A 849 12.20 -24.75 -8.35
N GLY A 850 12.10 -25.43 -7.23
CA GLY A 850 13.28 -25.95 -6.55
C GLY A 850 12.94 -26.84 -5.37
N ARG A 851 14.00 -27.33 -4.72
CA ARG A 851 13.94 -28.18 -3.54
C ARG A 851 14.82 -27.63 -2.43
N VAL A 852 14.27 -27.62 -1.23
CA VAL A 852 14.96 -27.25 -0.01
C VAL A 852 15.27 -28.51 0.80
N THR A 853 16.55 -28.77 1.08
CA THR A 853 17.00 -29.96 1.78
C THR A 853 17.86 -29.65 3.01
N ALA A 854 17.87 -30.55 3.98
CA ALA A 854 18.72 -30.45 5.15
C ALA A 854 20.19 -30.77 4.82
N THR A 855 21.13 -29.95 5.31
CA THR A 855 22.58 -30.08 5.04
C THR A 855 23.19 -31.40 5.52
N ASP A 856 22.65 -31.98 6.58
CA ASP A 856 23.17 -33.16 7.28
C ASP A 856 22.62 -34.49 6.73
N THR A 857 21.37 -34.51 6.31
CA THR A 857 20.63 -35.74 5.95
C THR A 857 20.22 -35.80 4.48
N GLY A 858 20.23 -34.67 3.76
CA GLY A 858 19.69 -34.56 2.40
C GLY A 858 18.15 -34.71 2.34
N ALA A 859 17.50 -34.81 3.49
CA ALA A 859 16.05 -34.91 3.60
C ALA A 859 15.37 -33.60 3.17
N GLY A 860 14.17 -33.70 2.61
CA GLY A 860 13.39 -32.51 2.23
C GLY A 860 12.88 -31.77 3.46
N LEU A 861 12.97 -30.45 3.47
CA LEU A 861 12.51 -29.62 4.58
C LEU A 861 11.14 -29.05 4.26
N ALA A 862 10.11 -29.46 5.01
CA ALA A 862 8.74 -28.95 4.87
C ALA A 862 8.52 -27.65 5.67
N GLY A 863 7.65 -26.77 5.19
CA GLY A 863 7.27 -25.54 5.89
C GLY A 863 8.29 -24.40 5.83
N VAL A 864 9.31 -24.50 4.97
CA VAL A 864 10.22 -23.40 4.64
C VAL A 864 9.53 -22.50 3.62
N TYR A 865 9.51 -21.20 3.84
CA TYR A 865 8.99 -20.23 2.88
C TYR A 865 10.08 -19.77 1.92
N ALA A 866 9.95 -20.09 0.64
CA ALA A 866 10.65 -19.41 -0.45
C ALA A 866 9.96 -18.06 -0.75
N VAL A 867 10.74 -17.00 -0.98
CA VAL A 867 10.29 -15.62 -1.16
C VAL A 867 11.06 -15.00 -2.33
N ALA A 868 10.42 -14.79 -3.48
CA ALA A 868 11.04 -14.01 -4.56
C ALA A 868 10.94 -12.51 -4.25
N ARG A 869 12.05 -11.78 -4.39
CA ARG A 869 12.13 -10.33 -4.25
C ARG A 869 12.61 -9.66 -5.53
N ALA A 870 11.92 -8.61 -5.96
CA ALA A 870 12.40 -7.67 -6.97
C ALA A 870 12.72 -6.34 -6.30
N ASN A 871 13.92 -5.80 -6.52
CA ASN A 871 14.38 -4.53 -5.90
C ASN A 871 14.18 -4.48 -4.37
N GLY A 872 14.38 -5.61 -3.69
CA GLY A 872 14.21 -5.74 -2.23
C GLY A 872 12.76 -5.94 -1.76
N VAL A 873 11.76 -5.82 -2.62
CA VAL A 873 10.34 -6.02 -2.30
C VAL A 873 9.93 -7.46 -2.61
N ALA A 874 9.27 -8.14 -1.65
CA ALA A 874 8.74 -9.49 -1.87
C ALA A 874 7.56 -9.45 -2.85
N VAL A 875 7.64 -10.27 -3.90
CA VAL A 875 6.65 -10.31 -5.00
C VAL A 875 5.96 -11.67 -5.14
N ALA A 876 6.56 -12.76 -4.64
CA ALA A 876 5.92 -14.06 -4.57
C ALA A 876 6.46 -14.87 -3.38
N THR A 877 5.63 -15.76 -2.83
CA THR A 877 6.03 -16.65 -1.73
C THR A 877 5.43 -18.04 -1.88
N ALA A 878 6.16 -19.08 -1.49
CA ALA A 878 5.67 -20.45 -1.47
C ALA A 878 6.28 -21.22 -0.29
N SER A 879 5.48 -22.04 0.40
CA SER A 879 6.00 -22.96 1.42
C SER A 879 6.43 -24.28 0.79
N THR A 880 7.51 -24.87 1.28
CA THR A 880 7.97 -26.18 0.84
C THR A 880 7.08 -27.32 1.36
N ASP A 881 6.90 -28.36 0.54
CA ASP A 881 6.16 -29.57 0.89
C ASP A 881 6.97 -30.57 1.74
N GLY A 882 6.39 -31.74 2.04
CA GLY A 882 7.02 -32.83 2.78
C GLY A 882 8.32 -33.38 2.17
N ALA A 883 8.52 -33.18 0.86
CA ALA A 883 9.73 -33.55 0.14
C ALA A 883 10.69 -32.37 -0.05
N GLY A 884 10.37 -31.18 0.50
CA GLY A 884 11.13 -29.96 0.39
C GLY A 884 10.90 -29.18 -0.90
N ARG A 885 9.96 -29.57 -1.76
CA ARG A 885 9.73 -28.91 -3.06
C ARG A 885 8.91 -27.65 -2.89
N TYR A 886 9.21 -26.63 -3.68
CA TYR A 886 8.44 -25.39 -3.76
C TYR A 886 8.34 -24.89 -5.21
N THR A 887 7.32 -24.07 -5.47
CA THR A 887 7.13 -23.40 -6.76
C THR A 887 6.61 -22.00 -6.52
N LEU A 888 7.38 -20.99 -6.95
CA LEU A 888 6.97 -19.58 -7.01
C LEU A 888 6.43 -19.34 -8.42
N ALA A 889 5.13 -19.08 -8.55
CA ALA A 889 4.49 -18.89 -9.85
C ALA A 889 4.04 -17.44 -10.06
N GLY A 890 3.79 -17.06 -11.32
CA GLY A 890 3.22 -15.76 -11.66
C GLY A 890 4.20 -14.60 -11.63
N LEU A 891 5.50 -14.89 -11.78
CA LEU A 891 6.54 -13.88 -11.72
C LEU A 891 6.65 -13.12 -13.06
N PRO A 892 6.63 -11.78 -13.06
CA PRO A 892 6.97 -10.99 -14.25
C PRO A 892 8.35 -11.36 -14.82
N VAL A 893 8.60 -11.03 -16.10
CA VAL A 893 9.95 -11.17 -16.68
C VAL A 893 10.91 -10.25 -15.92
N GLY A 894 12.02 -10.81 -15.46
CA GLY A 894 13.00 -10.04 -14.71
C GLY A 894 13.93 -10.90 -13.88
N SER A 895 14.74 -10.23 -13.07
CA SER A 895 15.68 -10.87 -12.16
C SER A 895 15.22 -10.74 -10.73
N TYR A 896 15.18 -11.86 -10.02
CA TYR A 896 14.70 -11.94 -8.64
C TYR A 896 15.78 -12.43 -7.69
N THR A 897 15.70 -12.01 -6.44
CA THR A 897 16.40 -12.67 -5.35
C THR A 897 15.45 -13.62 -4.67
N VAL A 898 15.76 -14.92 -4.60
CA VAL A 898 14.88 -15.91 -3.93
C VAL A 898 15.40 -16.22 -2.54
N GLU A 899 14.68 -15.77 -1.51
CA GLU A 899 15.01 -15.93 -0.09
C GLU A 899 14.27 -17.11 0.56
N PHE A 900 14.93 -17.86 1.44
CA PHE A 900 14.31 -18.98 2.20
C PHE A 900 14.24 -18.66 3.70
N VAL A 901 13.02 -18.75 4.25
CA VAL A 901 12.69 -18.30 5.60
C VAL A 901 11.96 -19.40 6.38
N THR A 902 12.29 -19.59 7.66
CA THR A 902 11.54 -20.49 8.56
C THR A 902 10.92 -19.73 9.72
N LEU A 903 9.68 -20.08 10.09
CA LEU A 903 9.06 -19.65 11.34
C LEU A 903 9.38 -20.67 12.44
N THR A 904 9.90 -20.22 13.60
CA THR A 904 10.06 -21.07 14.78
C THR A 904 9.06 -20.65 15.87
N ALA A 905 8.13 -21.54 16.22
CA ALA A 905 7.18 -21.32 17.31
C ALA A 905 7.89 -21.69 18.63
N PRO A 906 8.34 -20.69 19.40
CA PRO A 906 7.37 -20.01 20.27
C PRO A 906 7.55 -18.48 20.37
N LEU A 907 8.44 -17.87 19.61
CA LEU A 907 8.49 -16.43 19.40
C LEU A 907 8.44 -16.24 17.89
N LEU A 908 7.47 -15.47 17.37
CA LEU A 908 7.38 -15.08 15.96
C LEU A 908 8.61 -14.24 15.55
N ARG A 909 9.81 -14.81 15.58
CA ARG A 909 11.05 -14.26 15.04
C ARG A 909 11.31 -14.94 13.70
N VAL A 910 11.36 -14.12 12.66
CA VAL A 910 11.86 -14.49 11.34
C VAL A 910 13.36 -14.79 11.50
N ARG A 911 13.78 -16.05 11.33
CA ARG A 911 15.21 -16.39 11.16
C ARG A 911 15.51 -16.48 9.66
N THR A 912 16.44 -15.65 9.20
CA THR A 912 17.07 -15.74 7.88
C THR A 912 18.40 -16.49 8.06
N TYR A 913 18.56 -17.70 7.49
CA TYR A 913 19.83 -18.45 7.60
C TYR A 913 20.86 -17.86 6.62
N ALA A 914 22.16 -17.84 6.92
CA ALA A 914 23.16 -17.40 5.94
C ALA A 914 23.28 -18.44 4.80
N GLY A 915 23.19 -18.00 3.53
CA GLY A 915 23.09 -18.87 2.34
C GLY A 915 21.68 -19.01 1.76
N THR A 916 20.72 -18.21 2.20
CA THR A 916 19.29 -18.38 1.88
C THR A 916 18.76 -17.49 0.79
N SER A 917 19.55 -16.65 0.14
CA SER A 917 19.10 -15.86 -1.00
C SER A 917 19.84 -16.32 -2.25
N ILE A 918 19.16 -16.76 -3.29
CA ILE A 918 19.79 -16.97 -4.60
C ILE A 918 19.71 -15.63 -5.33
N PRO A 919 20.82 -14.86 -5.42
CA PRO A 919 20.80 -13.54 -6.02
C PRO A 919 20.75 -13.70 -7.53
N THR A 920 19.73 -13.10 -8.17
CA THR A 920 19.57 -13.06 -9.63
C THR A 920 19.14 -14.41 -10.22
N VAL A 921 17.92 -14.82 -9.90
CA VAL A 921 17.17 -15.82 -10.68
C VAL A 921 16.47 -15.08 -11.82
N ALA A 922 16.95 -15.29 -13.05
CA ALA A 922 16.29 -14.76 -14.23
C ALA A 922 15.02 -15.57 -14.51
N VAL A 923 13.93 -14.86 -14.73
CA VAL A 923 12.63 -15.42 -15.05
C VAL A 923 12.21 -14.92 -16.42
N SER A 924 11.82 -15.85 -17.27
CA SER A 924 11.27 -15.60 -18.60
C SER A 924 9.77 -15.85 -18.61
N ALA A 925 9.04 -15.17 -19.50
CA ALA A 925 7.58 -15.28 -19.56
C ALA A 925 7.14 -16.73 -19.85
N GLY A 926 6.19 -17.24 -19.05
CA GLY A 926 5.64 -18.59 -19.17
C GLY A 926 6.62 -19.75 -19.01
N ALA A 927 7.90 -19.50 -18.68
CA ALA A 927 8.91 -20.53 -18.53
C ALA A 927 9.12 -20.90 -17.05
N ASP A 928 9.46 -22.16 -16.78
CA ASP A 928 9.99 -22.57 -15.48
C ASP A 928 11.50 -22.34 -15.45
N THR A 929 11.98 -21.76 -14.36
CA THR A 929 13.39 -21.72 -13.97
C THR A 929 13.56 -22.76 -12.86
N PRO A 930 13.79 -24.04 -13.22
CA PRO A 930 13.90 -25.12 -12.25
C PRO A 930 15.27 -25.13 -11.56
N GLU A 931 15.43 -26.07 -10.63
CA GLU A 931 16.69 -26.33 -9.93
C GLU A 931 17.22 -25.17 -9.08
N VAL A 932 16.34 -24.24 -8.69
CA VAL A 932 16.64 -23.19 -7.72
C VAL A 932 16.63 -23.82 -6.32
N ASN A 933 17.59 -24.69 -6.05
CA ASN A 933 17.63 -25.51 -4.85
C ASN A 933 18.35 -24.77 -3.72
N ALA A 934 17.92 -25.02 -2.49
CA ALA A 934 18.61 -24.55 -1.30
C ALA A 934 18.91 -25.70 -0.36
N VAL A 935 20.06 -25.63 0.30
CA VAL A 935 20.44 -26.55 1.36
C VAL A 935 20.49 -25.75 2.65
N LEU A 936 19.62 -26.07 3.60
CA LEU A 936 19.53 -25.36 4.88
C LEU A 936 20.10 -26.23 5.99
N SER A 937 20.98 -25.64 6.79
CA SER A 937 21.45 -26.25 8.02
C SER A 937 20.35 -26.14 9.07
N ALA A 938 20.04 -27.25 9.76
CA ALA A 938 19.12 -27.21 10.88
C ALA A 938 19.60 -26.19 11.94
N PRO A 939 18.67 -25.46 12.60
CA PRO A 939 19.02 -24.48 13.62
C PRO A 939 19.74 -25.06 14.83
#